data_AF-A0A2R2WB60-F1
#
_entry.id   AF-A0A2R2WB60-F1
#
_cell.length_a   1.000
_cell.length_b   1.000
_cell.length_c   1.000
_cell.angle_alpha   90.00
_cell.angle_beta   90.00
_cell.angle_gamma   90.00
#
_symmetry.space_group_name_H-M   'P 1'
#
loop_
_entity.id
_entity.type
_entity.pdbx_description
1 polymer ?
#
loop_
_entity_poly.entity_id
_entity_poly.type
_entity_poly.pdbx_seq_one_letter_code
_entity_poly.pdbx_strand_id
1 'polypeptide(L)'
;MSAPVVDRAPEGAVRLPEPDGEGSSKLFGRGLLYVVVWSLQLVVSTLISPVLAHLVGPAQFGALASGMSVYQVLSVAALFGLDQALVLQRSEDRDDRAARGLISVAVVLSFTVTAAALATIPLWAGPLGFEGYRLLLVAIILWTAPSAVVTVMLALLVAEDRLRAFTAVSIMSAVGGSIVGLVLMLTLGRDATTYAWGGVICQFVAMAIGVVVTKPLLSGFRQAQVTRRAIRLGTPLALSALAYFVLNAGDRIIIQRDLGATEVGRYQVAYVIGSAVILLLNFTNGAWTPHFAALKSDAARYALALRSRDELYRLLVPIVLAVTLVAPLALRILAPATFRPAGLTIVVLLVALTAFPVAASGATGRLLIVQRRGKTLGIVSGVAAVVNVGVNVLLVVPLGIAGAAIATLLSYSLLAALQLRLLPDRRTWRAAPPRLLLAIAGSVTLASLSMLLPETLPWNLARAVLALACLPWFLLRLRDARRGAGDDVPTDIAPTDDVPTDIVPTDDVPTDIVPTDDVPPATVPSDTAPTGTVPSDTAPTGTVPTDGAPTGAVATIDALEALFGEGAVRSIRPGEESTTVTDTAPDVLPDAPGPRRVISVDLDQDVPELVADYRYSTAMVVGYRSDIPVGAVDIELTDDPADAAAALRPLFAQQLPERAADDLPVADADLPSITVVVSTVVGRPTDLRILLDAFERLDYPDVEYVLVDNRVTLPADDLLPGIVAGRNVRVVRESRPGVSTGRNAGVEAARGDVVAFTDDDVRVDENWLRVIGRRFARADHVDAMTGLILPAELETPAQIWFEGYYGGFAGERQFVPVRLEAAGDLPGALRGSKIRVEDPRGTEIKRFPIYGVGAYGAGANMAFRRTALQRVRGFDPALGTGTPALGGEDLATIVQILWTGGRLAFEPAAVVHHRHRRTLPELEKQLHGYGLGFTAMLTALVLGDPRHLVALGWQVPSAAGRLAGRAVDRLRGRSPKDAPQETADLSGGYPKSLVSTELKGFPSGPAAYLRSRRSWLRVERTHEAPGNVATIGGRTRS
;
A
#
# COMPACT_ATOMS: atom_id res chain seq x y z
N MET A 1 67.82 43.54 8.34
CA MET A 1 68.08 42.22 7.70
C MET A 1 66.74 41.65 7.28
N SER A 2 66.68 40.96 6.14
CA SER A 2 65.42 40.57 5.48
C SER A 2 64.84 39.28 6.07
N ALA A 3 63.51 39.21 6.19
CA ALA A 3 62.76 37.97 6.37
C ALA A 3 61.98 37.65 5.06
N PRO A 4 61.82 36.37 4.68
CA PRO A 4 61.31 35.99 3.36
C PRO A 4 59.77 36.04 3.25
N VAL A 5 59.32 36.10 1.99
CA VAL A 5 57.92 36.11 1.57
C VAL A 5 57.23 34.77 1.87
N VAL A 6 55.96 34.82 2.27
CA VAL A 6 55.03 33.67 2.26
C VAL A 6 54.14 33.79 1.03
N ASP A 7 54.04 32.72 0.25
CA ASP A 7 53.33 32.69 -1.03
C ASP A 7 51.80 32.62 -0.84
N ARG A 8 51.03 33.22 -1.76
CA ARG A 8 49.56 33.28 -1.67
C ARG A 8 48.91 32.12 -2.41
N ALA A 9 48.21 31.25 -1.68
CA ALA A 9 47.24 30.34 -2.28
C ALA A 9 46.04 31.14 -2.86
N PRO A 10 45.43 30.69 -3.98
CA PRO A 10 44.41 31.47 -4.68
C PRO A 10 43.04 31.46 -4.00
N GLU A 11 42.31 32.56 -4.14
CA GLU A 11 40.92 32.72 -3.70
C GLU A 11 39.96 31.94 -4.61
N GLY A 12 39.94 30.62 -4.44
CA GLY A 12 38.91 29.74 -5.00
C GLY A 12 37.86 29.43 -3.94
N ALA A 13 36.69 30.08 -4.02
CA ALA A 13 35.56 29.75 -3.15
C ALA A 13 35.05 28.34 -3.47
N VAL A 14 35.54 27.34 -2.72
CA VAL A 14 35.06 25.96 -2.76
C VAL A 14 33.62 25.95 -2.26
N ARG A 15 32.66 26.06 -3.19
CA ARG A 15 31.26 25.73 -2.92
C ARG A 15 31.25 24.32 -2.35
N LEU A 16 30.84 24.19 -1.09
CA LEU A 16 30.45 22.89 -0.55
C LEU A 16 29.38 22.32 -1.49
N PRO A 17 29.44 21.03 -1.86
CA PRO A 17 28.33 20.41 -2.57
C PRO A 17 27.05 20.62 -1.77
N GLU A 18 26.01 21.14 -2.42
CA GLU A 18 24.67 21.09 -1.85
C GLU A 18 24.34 19.63 -1.52
N PRO A 19 23.63 19.34 -0.41
CA PRO A 19 23.32 17.98 -0.05
C PRO A 19 22.33 17.39 -1.07
N ASP A 20 22.84 16.63 -2.04
CA ASP A 20 22.07 15.97 -3.10
C ASP A 20 20.73 15.45 -2.56
N GLY A 21 19.62 15.95 -3.12
CA GLY A 21 18.26 15.58 -2.67
C GLY A 21 17.97 14.07 -2.72
N GLU A 22 18.78 13.31 -3.47
CA GLU A 22 18.81 11.85 -3.44
C GLU A 22 19.08 11.25 -2.05
N GLY A 23 19.83 11.93 -1.17
CA GLY A 23 20.34 11.38 0.09
C GLY A 23 19.25 10.92 1.06
N SER A 24 18.23 11.76 1.28
CA SER A 24 17.10 11.43 2.16
C SER A 24 16.17 10.37 1.56
N SER A 25 16.01 10.37 0.22
CA SER A 25 15.18 9.39 -0.49
C SER A 25 15.67 7.95 -0.33
N LYS A 26 17.00 7.77 -0.25
CA LYS A 26 17.64 6.45 -0.12
C LYS A 26 17.47 5.86 1.29
N LEU A 27 17.37 6.70 2.33
CA LEU A 27 17.16 6.30 3.73
C LEU A 27 15.81 5.58 3.96
N PHE A 28 14.74 5.99 3.26
CA PHE A 28 13.43 5.33 3.29
C PHE A 28 13.19 4.37 2.10
N GLY A 29 14.27 4.01 1.40
CA GLY A 29 14.26 3.13 0.24
C GLY A 29 14.28 1.63 0.58
N ARG A 30 15.16 0.89 -0.10
CA ARG A 30 15.20 -0.59 -0.07
C ARG A 30 15.41 -1.17 1.34
N GLY A 31 16.13 -0.47 2.22
CA GLY A 31 16.35 -0.87 3.61
C GLY A 31 15.05 -1.17 4.38
N LEU A 32 13.99 -0.38 4.13
CA LEU A 32 12.69 -0.56 4.78
C LEU A 32 12.03 -1.91 4.39
N LEU A 33 12.31 -2.44 3.21
CA LEU A 33 11.75 -3.71 2.74
C LEU A 33 12.35 -4.91 3.49
N TYR A 34 13.64 -4.87 3.82
CA TYR A 34 14.28 -5.85 4.70
C TYR A 34 13.66 -5.82 6.10
N VAL A 35 13.44 -4.61 6.65
CA VAL A 35 12.78 -4.42 7.95
C VAL A 35 11.35 -4.97 7.93
N VAL A 36 10.56 -4.72 6.88
CA VAL A 36 9.19 -5.25 6.73
C VAL A 36 9.16 -6.79 6.71
N VAL A 37 10.11 -7.43 6.02
CA VAL A 37 10.21 -8.90 5.97
C VAL A 37 10.57 -9.50 7.35
N TRP A 38 11.54 -8.92 8.07
CA TRP A 38 11.82 -9.31 9.46
C TRP A 38 10.66 -8.99 10.42
N SER A 39 9.87 -7.94 10.15
CA SER A 39 8.69 -7.62 10.95
C SER A 39 7.59 -8.66 10.79
N LEU A 40 7.38 -9.14 9.56
CA LEU A 40 6.38 -10.18 9.24
C LEU A 40 6.66 -11.49 10.00
N GLN A 41 7.93 -11.89 10.10
CA GLN A 41 8.36 -13.05 10.91
C GLN A 41 7.85 -12.95 12.35
N LEU A 42 8.02 -11.79 12.98
CA LEU A 42 7.68 -11.61 14.38
C LEU A 42 6.16 -11.54 14.59
N VAL A 43 5.44 -10.84 13.71
CA VAL A 43 3.95 -10.87 13.69
C VAL A 43 3.41 -12.29 13.59
N VAL A 44 3.94 -13.11 12.65
CA VAL A 44 3.56 -14.53 12.52
C VAL A 44 3.86 -15.33 13.78
N SER A 45 5.05 -15.15 14.38
CA SER A 45 5.42 -15.83 15.62
C SER A 45 4.49 -15.48 16.80
N THR A 46 4.12 -14.20 16.96
CA THR A 46 3.18 -13.75 17.98
C THR A 46 1.78 -14.29 17.76
N LEU A 47 1.31 -14.38 16.51
CA LEU A 47 -0.01 -14.94 16.17
C LEU A 47 -0.09 -16.47 16.33
N ILE A 48 1.01 -17.20 16.10
CA ILE A 48 1.05 -18.66 16.25
C ILE A 48 1.19 -19.08 17.73
N SER A 49 1.83 -18.28 18.58
CA SER A 49 1.99 -18.56 20.02
C SER A 49 0.68 -18.96 20.75
N PRO A 50 -0.45 -18.24 20.65
CA PRO A 50 -1.70 -18.66 21.30
C PRO A 50 -2.32 -19.92 20.67
N VAL A 51 -2.09 -20.18 19.38
CA VAL A 51 -2.54 -21.42 18.72
C VAL A 51 -1.80 -22.63 19.32
N LEU A 52 -0.48 -22.52 19.50
CA LEU A 52 0.32 -23.57 20.15
C LEU A 52 -0.11 -23.81 21.60
N ALA A 53 -0.36 -22.74 22.37
CA ALA A 53 -0.85 -22.84 23.75
C ALA A 53 -2.18 -23.63 23.84
N HIS A 54 -3.07 -23.47 22.86
CA HIS A 54 -4.32 -24.23 22.76
C HIS A 54 -4.14 -25.69 22.27
N LEU A 55 -3.03 -26.05 21.64
CA LEU A 55 -2.84 -27.37 21.02
C LEU A 55 -1.96 -28.34 21.83
N VAL A 56 -0.87 -27.89 22.49
CA VAL A 56 0.05 -28.79 23.23
C VAL A 56 -0.11 -28.77 24.76
N GLY A 57 -0.86 -27.80 25.31
CA GLY A 57 -1.00 -27.60 26.75
C GLY A 57 0.24 -27.04 27.45
N PRO A 58 0.14 -26.68 28.75
CA PRO A 58 1.11 -25.80 29.41
C PRO A 58 2.50 -26.40 29.58
N ALA A 59 2.60 -27.68 29.95
CA ALA A 59 3.90 -28.32 30.20
C ALA A 59 4.76 -28.43 28.93
N GLN A 60 4.17 -28.86 27.82
CA GLN A 60 4.89 -28.94 26.54
C GLN A 60 5.17 -27.57 25.92
N PHE A 61 4.23 -26.62 26.04
CA PHE A 61 4.44 -25.25 25.58
C PHE A 61 5.59 -24.55 26.34
N GLY A 62 5.69 -24.80 27.64
CA GLY A 62 6.80 -24.33 28.46
C GLY A 62 8.14 -25.02 28.14
N ALA A 63 8.13 -26.34 27.94
CA ALA A 63 9.34 -27.07 27.54
C ALA A 63 9.87 -26.60 26.16
N LEU A 64 8.97 -26.28 25.23
CA LEU A 64 9.30 -25.64 23.96
C LEU A 64 9.91 -24.25 24.19
N ALA A 65 9.32 -23.43 25.06
CA ALA A 65 9.82 -22.08 25.36
C ALA A 65 11.23 -22.09 25.97
N SER A 66 11.51 -22.94 26.96
CA SER A 66 12.87 -23.11 27.52
C SER A 66 13.85 -23.69 26.50
N GLY A 67 13.39 -24.64 25.68
CA GLY A 67 14.19 -25.19 24.59
C GLY A 67 14.60 -24.11 23.59
N MET A 68 13.70 -23.19 23.23
CA MET A 68 14.05 -22.05 22.40
C MET A 68 15.10 -21.13 23.06
N SER A 69 15.13 -20.99 24.39
CA SER A 69 16.23 -20.31 25.09
C SER A 69 17.57 -21.05 24.92
N VAL A 70 17.58 -22.38 25.02
CA VAL A 70 18.79 -23.21 24.78
C VAL A 70 19.27 -23.05 23.33
N TYR A 71 18.35 -23.14 22.36
CA TYR A 71 18.65 -22.90 20.95
C TYR A 71 19.20 -21.49 20.68
N GLN A 72 18.70 -20.45 21.37
CA GLN A 72 19.23 -19.08 21.24
C GLN A 72 20.68 -19.01 21.72
N VAL A 73 21.00 -19.57 22.90
CA VAL A 73 22.37 -19.63 23.44
C VAL A 73 23.31 -20.39 22.50
N LEU A 74 22.88 -21.56 22.00
CA LEU A 74 23.65 -22.35 21.04
C LEU A 74 23.83 -21.62 19.70
N SER A 75 22.84 -20.84 19.26
CA SER A 75 22.93 -20.04 18.03
C SER A 75 23.99 -18.93 18.14
N VAL A 76 24.17 -18.31 19.30
CA VAL A 76 25.28 -17.34 19.51
C VAL A 76 26.63 -18.04 19.41
N ALA A 77 26.79 -19.22 20.00
CA ALA A 77 28.02 -20.00 19.92
C ALA A 77 28.32 -20.48 18.48
N ALA A 78 27.28 -20.88 17.75
CA ALA A 78 27.35 -21.33 16.36
C ALA A 78 27.64 -20.19 15.36
N LEU A 79 27.16 -18.97 15.63
CA LEU A 79 27.44 -17.77 14.83
C LEU A 79 28.80 -17.14 15.17
N PHE A 80 29.13 -17.04 16.45
CA PHE A 80 30.35 -16.41 16.98
C PHE A 80 30.63 -14.98 16.44
N GLY A 81 29.58 -14.27 16.01
CA GLY A 81 29.67 -12.95 15.38
C GLY A 81 30.18 -12.94 13.94
N LEU A 82 30.26 -14.11 13.28
CA LEU A 82 30.67 -14.22 11.86
C LEU A 82 29.70 -13.52 10.90
N ASP A 83 28.43 -13.39 11.27
CA ASP A 83 27.42 -12.63 10.53
C ASP A 83 27.79 -11.12 10.48
N GLN A 84 28.09 -10.52 11.63
CA GLN A 84 28.51 -9.12 11.72
C GLN A 84 29.89 -8.91 11.10
N ALA A 85 30.83 -9.83 11.35
CA ALA A 85 32.16 -9.78 10.80
C ALA A 85 32.19 -9.91 9.27
N LEU A 86 31.30 -10.72 8.67
CA LEU A 86 31.15 -10.84 7.22
C LEU A 86 30.66 -9.52 6.61
N VAL A 87 29.64 -8.88 7.19
CA VAL A 87 29.12 -7.60 6.69
C VAL A 87 30.20 -6.52 6.78
N LEU A 88 30.91 -6.42 7.90
CA LEU A 88 32.00 -5.47 8.07
C LEU A 88 33.13 -5.73 7.07
N GLN A 89 33.61 -6.98 6.98
CA GLN A 89 34.67 -7.37 6.03
C GLN A 89 34.29 -7.05 4.58
N ARG A 90 33.01 -7.24 4.18
CA ARG A 90 32.53 -6.93 2.83
C ARG A 90 32.31 -5.44 2.56
N SER A 91 32.22 -4.62 3.61
CA SER A 91 32.19 -3.16 3.51
C SER A 91 33.59 -2.52 3.48
N GLU A 92 34.56 -3.13 4.16
CA GLU A 92 35.97 -2.72 4.17
C GLU A 92 36.70 -3.21 2.92
N ASP A 93 36.61 -4.51 2.61
CA ASP A 93 37.22 -5.14 1.45
C ASP A 93 36.15 -5.38 0.37
N ARG A 94 36.34 -4.86 -0.86
CA ARG A 94 35.42 -5.04 -1.99
C ARG A 94 35.43 -6.47 -2.61
N ASP A 95 36.06 -7.45 -1.97
CA ASP A 95 36.18 -8.83 -2.47
C ASP A 95 35.05 -9.75 -1.94
N ASP A 96 34.15 -10.14 -2.85
CA ASP A 96 33.11 -11.14 -2.61
C ASP A 96 33.66 -12.51 -2.16
N ARG A 97 34.88 -12.88 -2.58
CA ARG A 97 35.44 -14.24 -2.35
C ARG A 97 35.78 -14.46 -0.88
N ALA A 98 36.28 -13.43 -0.20
CA ALA A 98 36.53 -13.45 1.24
C ALA A 98 35.23 -13.66 2.03
N ALA A 99 34.18 -12.87 1.73
CA ALA A 99 32.88 -12.97 2.38
C ALA A 99 32.20 -14.34 2.14
N ARG A 100 32.21 -14.85 0.90
CA ARG A 100 31.70 -16.20 0.58
C ARG A 100 32.55 -17.33 1.17
N GLY A 101 33.81 -17.06 1.51
CA GLY A 101 34.68 -17.96 2.28
C GLY A 101 34.26 -18.12 3.74
N LEU A 102 33.84 -17.03 4.39
CA LEU A 102 33.40 -17.05 5.79
C LEU A 102 32.14 -17.88 6.02
N ILE A 103 31.27 -18.04 5.00
CA ILE A 103 30.10 -18.93 5.08
C ILE A 103 30.54 -20.39 5.32
N SER A 104 31.59 -20.88 4.64
CA SER A 104 32.08 -22.25 4.86
C SER A 104 32.71 -22.43 6.25
N VAL A 105 33.26 -21.38 6.85
CA VAL A 105 33.72 -21.38 8.26
C VAL A 105 32.52 -21.46 9.20
N ALA A 106 31.47 -20.67 8.95
CA ALA A 106 30.23 -20.70 9.74
C ALA A 106 29.52 -22.06 9.68
N VAL A 107 29.51 -22.74 8.52
CA VAL A 107 28.99 -24.11 8.39
C VAL A 107 29.74 -25.08 9.30
N VAL A 108 31.08 -25.15 9.22
CA VAL A 108 31.84 -26.09 10.06
C VAL A 108 31.68 -25.77 11.55
N LEU A 109 31.71 -24.48 11.92
CA LEU A 109 31.53 -24.05 13.30
C LEU A 109 30.13 -24.41 13.84
N SER A 110 29.06 -24.11 13.11
CA SER A 110 27.70 -24.34 13.58
C SER A 110 27.36 -25.82 13.72
N PHE A 111 27.82 -26.65 12.79
CA PHE A 111 27.68 -28.10 12.88
C PHE A 111 28.55 -28.71 14.00
N THR A 112 29.76 -28.18 14.24
CA THR A 112 30.60 -28.62 15.38
C THR A 112 29.96 -28.27 16.72
N VAL A 113 29.46 -27.04 16.90
CA VAL A 113 28.74 -26.61 18.10
C VAL A 113 27.49 -27.47 18.32
N THR A 114 26.74 -27.76 17.25
CA THR A 114 25.54 -28.60 17.30
C THR A 114 25.87 -30.05 17.68
N ALA A 115 26.91 -30.65 17.09
CA ALA A 115 27.36 -32.00 17.43
C ALA A 115 27.84 -32.11 18.88
N ALA A 116 28.59 -31.11 19.37
CA ALA A 116 29.01 -31.04 20.77
C ALA A 116 27.82 -30.87 21.74
N ALA A 117 26.83 -30.06 21.38
CA ALA A 117 25.59 -29.91 22.16
C ALA A 117 24.79 -31.23 22.23
N LEU A 118 24.64 -31.95 21.11
CA LEU A 118 24.00 -33.28 21.08
C LEU A 118 24.74 -34.30 21.93
N ALA A 119 26.06 -34.41 21.78
CA ALA A 119 26.90 -35.36 22.52
C ALA A 119 26.90 -35.11 24.03
N THR A 120 26.69 -33.86 24.48
CA THR A 120 26.70 -33.48 25.89
C THR A 120 25.32 -33.49 26.56
N ILE A 121 24.22 -33.73 25.83
CA ILE A 121 22.85 -33.80 26.40
C ILE A 121 22.76 -34.53 27.75
N PRO A 122 23.37 -35.72 27.94
CA PRO A 122 23.26 -36.45 29.22
C PRO A 122 23.83 -35.71 30.43
N LEU A 123 24.75 -34.77 30.24
CA LEU A 123 25.43 -34.03 31.32
C LEU A 123 24.60 -32.88 31.89
N TRP A 124 23.69 -32.31 31.09
CA TRP A 124 23.00 -31.05 31.44
C TRP A 124 21.48 -31.07 31.25
N ALA A 125 20.91 -32.00 30.48
CA ALA A 125 19.46 -32.05 30.26
C ALA A 125 18.68 -32.35 31.56
N GLY A 126 19.20 -33.22 32.42
CA GLY A 126 18.62 -33.49 33.75
C GLY A 126 18.67 -32.25 34.67
N PRO A 127 19.87 -31.69 34.94
CA PRO A 127 20.03 -30.47 35.75
C PRO A 127 19.29 -29.21 35.25
N LEU A 128 18.76 -29.20 34.02
CA LEU A 128 17.91 -28.13 33.46
C LEU A 128 16.43 -28.53 33.27
N GLY A 129 15.98 -29.65 33.85
CA GLY A 129 14.58 -30.07 33.86
C GLY A 129 14.01 -30.61 32.54
N PHE A 130 14.86 -31.06 31.61
CA PHE A 130 14.48 -31.61 30.30
C PHE A 130 14.32 -33.15 30.29
N GLU A 131 14.25 -33.83 31.44
CA GLU A 131 14.27 -35.30 31.51
C GLU A 131 13.18 -35.98 30.69
N GLY A 132 11.93 -35.48 30.77
CA GLY A 132 10.80 -35.93 29.96
C GLY A 132 10.75 -35.36 28.54
N TYR A 133 11.72 -34.54 28.13
CA TYR A 133 11.69 -33.74 26.90
C TYR A 133 12.91 -33.94 25.99
N ARG A 134 13.62 -35.08 26.13
CA ARG A 134 14.86 -35.36 25.40
C ARG A 134 14.72 -35.29 23.87
N LEU A 135 13.62 -35.77 23.30
CA LEU A 135 13.39 -35.73 21.83
C LEU A 135 13.14 -34.30 21.33
N LEU A 136 12.36 -33.51 22.07
CA LEU A 136 12.17 -32.08 21.83
C LEU A 136 13.51 -31.34 21.86
N LEU A 137 14.34 -31.64 22.86
CA LEU A 137 15.67 -31.04 23.01
C LEU A 137 16.60 -31.40 21.84
N VAL A 138 16.58 -32.64 21.35
CA VAL A 138 17.34 -33.06 20.15
C VAL A 138 16.89 -32.28 18.90
N ALA A 139 15.58 -32.17 18.65
CA ALA A 139 15.07 -31.39 17.52
C ALA A 139 15.48 -29.90 17.60
N ILE A 140 15.39 -29.32 18.79
CA ILE A 140 15.78 -27.93 19.07
C ILE A 140 17.28 -27.69 18.89
N ILE A 141 18.14 -28.64 19.26
CA ILE A 141 19.58 -28.55 19.00
C ILE A 141 19.86 -28.70 17.49
N LEU A 142 19.20 -29.64 16.80
CA LEU A 142 19.34 -29.82 15.34
C LEU A 142 18.91 -28.60 14.52
N TRP A 143 18.06 -27.73 15.05
CA TRP A 143 17.71 -26.42 14.47
C TRP A 143 18.93 -25.47 14.41
N THR A 144 19.83 -25.51 15.40
CA THR A 144 20.93 -24.55 15.57
C THR A 144 21.84 -24.46 14.34
N ALA A 145 22.38 -25.59 13.86
CA ALA A 145 23.32 -25.62 12.74
C ALA A 145 22.81 -24.93 11.47
N PRO A 146 21.67 -25.34 10.87
CA PRO A 146 21.16 -24.71 9.65
C PRO A 146 20.72 -23.26 9.88
N SER A 147 20.12 -22.91 11.03
CA SER A 147 19.69 -21.51 11.25
C SER A 147 20.86 -20.55 11.46
N ALA A 148 21.98 -20.98 12.05
CA ALA A 148 23.18 -20.15 12.12
C ALA A 148 23.76 -19.89 10.71
N VAL A 149 23.81 -20.92 9.86
CA VAL A 149 24.25 -20.81 8.46
C VAL A 149 23.33 -19.89 7.66
N VAL A 150 22.01 -20.05 7.80
CA VAL A 150 21.00 -19.19 7.18
C VAL A 150 21.17 -17.73 7.61
N THR A 151 21.43 -17.46 8.88
CA THR A 151 21.65 -16.07 9.37
C THR A 151 22.90 -15.44 8.74
N VAL A 152 24.02 -16.17 8.62
CA VAL A 152 25.22 -15.66 7.92
C VAL A 152 24.97 -15.46 6.41
N MET A 153 24.19 -16.34 5.78
CA MET A 153 23.77 -16.16 4.38
C MET A 153 22.84 -14.95 4.19
N LEU A 154 21.89 -14.74 5.10
CA LEU A 154 21.02 -13.55 5.08
C LEU A 154 21.84 -12.27 5.30
N ALA A 155 22.84 -12.29 6.17
CA ALA A 155 23.76 -11.16 6.37
C ALA A 155 24.54 -10.83 5.08
N LEU A 156 25.04 -11.84 4.34
CA LEU A 156 25.63 -11.62 3.02
C LEU A 156 24.59 -11.05 2.02
N LEU A 157 23.36 -11.57 2.01
CA LEU A 157 22.33 -11.11 1.07
C LEU A 157 21.82 -9.70 1.34
N VAL A 158 21.92 -9.21 2.59
CA VAL A 158 21.74 -7.79 2.93
C VAL A 158 22.94 -6.97 2.44
N ALA A 159 24.18 -7.43 2.65
CA ALA A 159 25.39 -6.74 2.21
C ALA A 159 25.55 -6.68 0.67
N GLU A 160 25.05 -7.67 -0.06
CA GLU A 160 24.96 -7.70 -1.52
C GLU A 160 23.70 -6.96 -2.08
N ASP A 161 22.83 -6.42 -1.21
CA ASP A 161 21.50 -5.85 -1.53
C ASP A 161 20.64 -6.75 -2.45
N ARG A 162 20.57 -8.06 -2.14
CA ARG A 162 19.87 -9.08 -2.94
C ARG A 162 18.47 -9.36 -2.42
N LEU A 163 17.67 -8.31 -2.25
CA LEU A 163 16.33 -8.34 -1.62
C LEU A 163 15.45 -9.53 -2.02
N ARG A 164 15.29 -9.84 -3.32
CA ARG A 164 14.46 -10.97 -3.78
C ARG A 164 14.88 -12.31 -3.15
N ALA A 165 16.19 -12.53 -3.06
CA ALA A 165 16.75 -13.76 -2.55
C ALA A 165 16.77 -13.78 -1.01
N PHE A 166 17.08 -12.64 -0.38
CA PHE A 166 16.90 -12.44 1.06
C PHE A 166 15.46 -12.78 1.49
N THR A 167 14.45 -12.23 0.81
CA THR A 167 13.04 -12.45 1.14
C THR A 167 12.65 -13.92 1.01
N ALA A 168 13.12 -14.64 -0.03
CA ALA A 168 12.84 -16.06 -0.20
C ALA A 168 13.44 -16.93 0.91
N VAL A 169 14.73 -16.72 1.25
CA VAL A 169 15.41 -17.46 2.32
C VAL A 169 14.81 -17.09 3.69
N SER A 170 14.56 -15.80 3.94
CA SER A 170 14.00 -15.30 5.19
C SER A 170 12.61 -15.88 5.44
N ILE A 171 11.66 -15.75 4.50
CA ILE A 171 10.30 -16.28 4.67
C ILE A 171 10.29 -17.80 4.90
N MET A 172 11.15 -18.57 4.20
CA MET A 172 11.27 -20.01 4.43
C MET A 172 11.75 -20.32 5.87
N SER A 173 12.83 -19.68 6.31
CA SER A 173 13.41 -19.88 7.64
C SER A 173 12.51 -19.40 8.80
N ALA A 174 11.72 -18.36 8.56
CA ALA A 174 10.96 -17.63 9.56
C ALA A 174 9.49 -18.08 9.69
N VAL A 175 8.80 -18.15 8.55
CA VAL A 175 7.35 -18.35 8.46
C VAL A 175 7.06 -19.79 8.04
N GLY A 176 7.86 -20.33 7.10
CA GLY A 176 7.78 -21.72 6.66
C GLY A 176 7.84 -22.70 7.83
N GLY A 177 8.84 -22.59 8.70
CA GLY A 177 9.01 -23.51 9.83
C GLY A 177 7.83 -23.53 10.81
N SER A 178 7.23 -22.36 11.07
CA SER A 178 6.08 -22.24 11.96
C SER A 178 4.79 -22.79 11.32
N ILE A 179 4.59 -22.59 10.02
CA ILE A 179 3.46 -23.16 9.26
C ILE A 179 3.61 -24.68 9.14
N VAL A 180 4.78 -25.17 8.74
CA VAL A 180 5.03 -26.62 8.61
C VAL A 180 4.97 -27.31 9.97
N GLY A 181 5.50 -26.71 11.04
CA GLY A 181 5.35 -27.23 12.40
C GLY A 181 3.88 -27.36 12.83
N LEU A 182 3.04 -26.37 12.49
CA LEU A 182 1.60 -26.43 12.76
C LEU A 182 0.87 -27.48 11.89
N VAL A 183 1.25 -27.64 10.62
CA VAL A 183 0.69 -28.69 9.73
C VAL A 183 1.08 -30.09 10.18
N LEU A 184 2.34 -30.30 10.57
CA LEU A 184 2.80 -31.57 11.16
C LEU A 184 2.06 -31.86 12.47
N MET A 185 1.86 -30.85 13.32
CA MET A 185 1.08 -30.99 14.55
C MET A 185 -0.38 -31.42 14.33
N LEU A 186 -0.98 -30.96 13.23
CA LEU A 186 -2.37 -31.27 12.87
C LEU A 186 -2.53 -32.62 12.15
N THR A 187 -1.44 -33.22 11.66
CA THR A 187 -1.46 -34.46 10.86
C THR A 187 -0.77 -35.66 11.53
N LEU A 188 0.30 -35.46 12.31
CA LEU A 188 1.08 -36.52 12.95
C LEU A 188 0.84 -36.63 14.46
N GLY A 189 0.86 -35.51 15.18
CA GLY A 189 0.75 -35.51 16.64
C GLY A 189 0.75 -34.11 17.24
N ARG A 190 -0.18 -33.84 18.16
CA ARG A 190 -0.32 -32.52 18.82
C ARG A 190 0.68 -32.34 19.97
N ASP A 191 1.96 -32.38 19.64
CA ASP A 191 3.04 -32.26 20.62
C ASP A 191 4.14 -31.28 20.18
N ALA A 192 4.88 -30.76 21.16
CA ALA A 192 5.93 -29.77 20.95
C ALA A 192 7.13 -30.28 20.11
N THR A 193 7.42 -31.58 20.14
CA THR A 193 8.50 -32.20 19.33
C THR A 193 8.11 -32.16 17.85
N THR A 194 6.88 -32.55 17.53
CA THR A 194 6.33 -32.49 16.16
C THR A 194 6.32 -31.06 15.62
N TYR A 195 6.02 -30.06 16.46
CA TYR A 195 6.18 -28.65 16.08
C TYR A 195 7.64 -28.28 15.77
N ALA A 196 8.57 -28.62 16.67
CA ALA A 196 9.98 -28.27 16.53
C ALA A 196 10.61 -28.84 15.25
N TRP A 197 10.21 -30.05 14.83
CA TRP A 197 10.67 -30.64 13.56
C TRP A 197 10.28 -29.81 12.32
N GLY A 198 9.15 -29.11 12.33
CA GLY A 198 8.81 -28.18 11.23
C GLY A 198 9.82 -27.03 11.10
N GLY A 199 10.27 -26.49 12.23
CA GLY A 199 11.36 -25.52 12.29
C GLY A 199 12.66 -26.08 11.71
N VAL A 200 13.07 -27.28 12.13
CA VAL A 200 14.26 -27.98 11.62
C VAL A 200 14.19 -28.16 10.10
N ILE A 201 13.09 -28.73 9.59
CA ILE A 201 12.90 -29.03 8.16
C ILE A 201 13.01 -27.74 7.32
N CYS A 202 12.27 -26.69 7.68
CA CYS A 202 12.29 -25.45 6.91
C CYS A 202 13.62 -24.68 7.03
N GLN A 203 14.38 -24.84 8.11
CA GLN A 203 15.73 -24.29 8.21
C GLN A 203 16.73 -25.03 7.31
N PHE A 204 16.65 -26.36 7.19
CA PHE A 204 17.43 -27.11 6.20
C PHE A 204 17.05 -26.71 4.75
N VAL A 205 15.77 -26.50 4.46
CA VAL A 205 15.31 -25.99 3.14
C VAL A 205 15.80 -24.56 2.89
N ALA A 206 15.69 -23.66 3.87
CA ALA A 206 16.21 -22.29 3.77
C ALA A 206 17.72 -22.26 3.59
N MET A 207 18.46 -23.14 4.27
CA MET A 207 19.91 -23.31 4.10
C MET A 207 20.24 -23.81 2.68
N ALA A 208 19.52 -24.79 2.15
CA ALA A 208 19.74 -25.29 0.79
C ALA A 208 19.51 -24.20 -0.27
N ILE A 209 18.41 -23.44 -0.16
CA ILE A 209 18.15 -22.25 -1.01
C ILE A 209 19.28 -21.23 -0.84
N GLY A 210 19.69 -20.96 0.41
CA GLY A 210 20.79 -20.06 0.73
C GLY A 210 22.12 -20.45 0.10
N VAL A 211 22.49 -21.75 0.09
CA VAL A 211 23.70 -22.27 -0.58
C VAL A 211 23.64 -22.01 -2.09
N VAL A 212 22.53 -22.37 -2.75
CA VAL A 212 22.36 -22.19 -4.21
C VAL A 212 22.45 -20.71 -4.61
N VAL A 213 21.91 -19.83 -3.76
CA VAL A 213 21.85 -18.39 -3.97
C VAL A 213 23.18 -17.68 -3.67
N THR A 214 23.83 -18.00 -2.55
CA THR A 214 25.07 -17.32 -2.09
C THR A 214 26.34 -17.91 -2.69
N LYS A 215 26.32 -19.17 -3.14
CA LYS A 215 27.45 -19.89 -3.72
C LYS A 215 28.71 -19.82 -2.83
N PRO A 216 28.67 -20.38 -1.61
CA PRO A 216 29.77 -20.32 -0.66
C PRO A 216 31.03 -21.00 -1.19
N LEU A 217 32.20 -20.51 -0.75
CA LEU A 217 33.50 -20.93 -1.26
C LEU A 217 34.32 -21.64 -0.17
N LEU A 218 34.85 -22.82 -0.48
CA LEU A 218 35.74 -23.58 0.41
C LEU A 218 37.09 -22.88 0.71
N SER A 219 37.34 -21.70 0.12
CA SER A 219 38.54 -20.89 0.31
C SER A 219 38.68 -20.28 1.71
N GLY A 220 37.62 -20.21 2.53
CA GLY A 220 37.67 -19.60 3.87
C GLY A 220 38.75 -20.19 4.80
N PHE A 221 38.99 -21.50 4.71
CA PHE A 221 40.05 -22.18 5.47
C PHE A 221 41.47 -21.92 4.93
N ARG A 222 41.59 -21.59 3.64
CA ARG A 222 42.87 -21.17 3.03
C ARG A 222 43.21 -19.71 3.34
N GLN A 223 42.21 -18.88 3.60
CA GLN A 223 42.37 -17.46 3.96
C GLN A 223 42.47 -17.27 5.49
N ALA A 224 43.40 -17.98 6.14
CA ALA A 224 43.52 -17.99 7.61
C ALA A 224 43.65 -16.58 8.25
N GLN A 225 44.26 -15.62 7.57
CA GLN A 225 44.37 -14.23 8.02
C GLN A 225 43.01 -13.48 8.03
N VAL A 226 42.17 -13.69 7.01
CA VAL A 226 40.81 -13.13 6.94
C VAL A 226 39.96 -13.75 8.04
N THR A 227 39.95 -15.08 8.14
CA THR A 227 39.19 -15.80 9.18
C THR A 227 39.62 -15.41 10.60
N ARG A 228 40.92 -15.19 10.84
CA ARG A 228 41.43 -14.69 12.13
C ARG A 228 41.04 -13.23 12.42
N ARG A 229 40.94 -12.36 11.40
CA ARG A 229 40.42 -10.98 11.52
C ARG A 229 38.93 -11.01 11.86
N ALA A 230 38.14 -11.77 11.11
CA ALA A 230 36.70 -11.93 11.32
C ALA A 230 36.37 -12.46 12.73
N ILE A 231 37.03 -13.53 13.19
CA ILE A 231 36.84 -14.07 14.55
C ILE A 231 37.20 -13.03 15.62
N ARG A 232 38.32 -12.29 15.47
CA ARG A 232 38.73 -11.25 16.42
C ARG A 232 37.71 -10.09 16.52
N LEU A 233 37.06 -9.74 15.42
CA LEU A 233 35.97 -8.76 15.37
C LEU A 233 34.66 -9.33 15.94
N GLY A 234 34.41 -10.63 15.73
CA GLY A 234 33.24 -11.34 16.21
C GLY A 234 33.20 -11.55 17.72
N THR A 235 34.31 -11.93 18.38
CA THR A 235 34.30 -12.30 19.82
C THR A 235 33.64 -11.28 20.74
N PRO A 236 33.93 -9.96 20.68
CA PRO A 236 33.29 -8.98 21.57
C PRO A 236 31.79 -8.81 21.30
N LEU A 237 31.37 -8.94 20.04
CA LEU A 237 29.98 -8.87 19.63
C LEU A 237 29.21 -10.13 20.07
N ALA A 238 29.80 -11.31 19.93
CA ALA A 238 29.25 -12.58 20.39
C ALA A 238 29.07 -12.62 21.92
N LEU A 239 30.04 -12.11 22.69
CA LEU A 239 29.92 -11.99 24.15
C LEU A 239 28.82 -11.00 24.56
N SER A 240 28.71 -9.86 23.88
CA SER A 240 27.63 -8.88 24.10
C SER A 240 26.26 -9.49 23.77
N ALA A 241 26.13 -10.17 22.63
CA ALA A 241 24.91 -10.87 22.21
C ALA A 241 24.51 -11.94 23.24
N LEU A 242 25.44 -12.81 23.66
CA LEU A 242 25.18 -13.86 24.65
C LEU A 242 24.62 -13.26 25.95
N ALA A 243 25.17 -12.14 26.43
CA ALA A 243 24.67 -11.46 27.60
C ALA A 243 23.24 -10.91 27.40
N TYR A 244 22.93 -10.32 26.25
CA TYR A 244 21.57 -9.91 25.90
C TYR A 244 20.58 -11.09 25.79
N PHE A 245 21.02 -12.26 25.31
CA PHE A 245 20.18 -13.47 25.29
C PHE A 245 19.88 -14.00 26.69
N VAL A 246 20.87 -14.02 27.59
CA VAL A 246 20.66 -14.39 29.01
C VAL A 246 19.66 -13.44 29.67
N LEU A 247 19.80 -12.13 29.47
CA LEU A 247 18.86 -11.11 29.98
C LEU A 247 17.42 -11.25 29.45
N ASN A 248 17.25 -11.78 28.23
CA ASN A 248 15.97 -11.87 27.53
C ASN A 248 15.23 -13.21 27.76
N ALA A 249 15.99 -14.29 27.92
CA ALA A 249 15.49 -15.67 27.81
C ALA A 249 16.10 -16.68 28.82
N GLY A 250 17.06 -16.28 29.65
CA GLY A 250 17.67 -17.14 30.68
C GLY A 250 16.71 -17.49 31.82
N ASP A 251 15.76 -16.59 32.09
CA ASP A 251 14.65 -16.75 33.05
C ASP A 251 13.91 -18.10 32.91
N ARG A 252 13.53 -18.48 31.68
CA ARG A 252 12.79 -19.72 31.37
C ARG A 252 13.52 -20.99 31.78
N ILE A 253 14.85 -21.00 31.63
CA ILE A 253 15.70 -22.16 32.00
C ILE A 253 15.70 -22.34 33.52
N ILE A 254 15.73 -21.24 34.28
CA ILE A 254 15.71 -21.26 35.76
C ILE A 254 14.31 -21.64 36.25
N ILE A 255 13.25 -21.07 35.68
CA ILE A 255 11.86 -21.48 35.95
C ILE A 255 11.65 -22.97 35.65
N GLN A 256 12.21 -23.51 34.56
CA GLN A 256 12.06 -24.93 34.23
C GLN A 256 12.75 -25.84 35.25
N ARG A 257 13.95 -25.48 35.70
CA ARG A 257 14.69 -26.24 36.70
C ARG A 257 13.98 -26.22 38.06
N ASP A 258 13.54 -25.04 38.50
CA ASP A 258 13.09 -24.83 39.89
C ASP A 258 11.58 -25.01 40.09
N LEU A 259 10.77 -24.72 39.06
CA LEU A 259 9.29 -24.76 39.11
C LEU A 259 8.66 -25.70 38.06
N GLY A 260 9.46 -26.27 37.17
CA GLY A 260 9.01 -27.20 36.11
C GLY A 260 8.39 -26.51 34.89
N ALA A 261 8.34 -27.26 33.79
CA ALA A 261 7.91 -26.76 32.48
C ALA A 261 6.49 -26.18 32.46
N THR A 262 5.57 -26.64 33.32
CA THR A 262 4.21 -26.08 33.43
C THR A 262 4.22 -24.60 33.77
N GLU A 263 5.02 -24.17 34.75
CA GLU A 263 5.11 -22.76 35.15
C GLU A 263 5.85 -21.92 34.10
N VAL A 264 6.81 -22.49 33.34
CA VAL A 264 7.36 -21.83 32.14
C VAL A 264 6.26 -21.56 31.12
N GLY A 265 5.33 -22.50 30.91
CA GLY A 265 4.23 -22.32 29.98
C GLY A 265 3.31 -21.15 30.37
N ARG A 266 3.04 -21.01 31.66
CA ARG A 266 2.27 -19.89 32.24
C ARG A 266 3.03 -18.56 32.11
N TYR A 267 4.31 -18.56 32.45
CA TYR A 267 5.19 -17.39 32.29
C TYR A 267 5.26 -16.93 30.83
N GLN A 268 5.47 -17.84 29.88
CA GLN A 268 5.59 -17.53 28.46
C GLN A 268 4.32 -16.90 27.87
N VAL A 269 3.11 -17.36 28.26
CA VAL A 269 1.85 -16.74 27.84
C VAL A 269 1.78 -15.28 28.29
N ALA A 270 2.10 -15.00 29.56
CA ALA A 270 2.10 -13.63 30.09
C ALA A 270 3.21 -12.77 29.47
N TYR A 271 4.40 -13.36 29.27
CA TYR A 271 5.54 -12.71 28.64
C TYR A 271 5.22 -12.25 27.22
N VAL A 272 4.54 -13.07 26.40
CA VAL A 272 4.17 -12.70 25.02
C VAL A 272 3.31 -11.42 25.00
N ILE A 273 2.38 -11.27 25.94
CA ILE A 273 1.55 -10.06 26.07
C ILE A 273 2.38 -8.86 26.54
N GLY A 274 3.19 -9.01 27.60
CA GLY A 274 4.01 -7.91 28.13
C GLY A 274 5.10 -7.43 27.16
N SER A 275 5.71 -8.38 26.43
CA SER A 275 6.77 -8.10 25.45
C SER A 275 6.27 -7.43 24.16
N ALA A 276 4.95 -7.36 23.93
CA ALA A 276 4.38 -6.59 22.82
C ALA A 276 4.73 -5.09 22.92
N VAL A 277 5.02 -4.59 24.13
CA VAL A 277 5.56 -3.22 24.33
C VAL A 277 7.01 -3.12 23.86
N ILE A 278 7.84 -4.11 24.20
CA ILE A 278 9.26 -4.19 23.82
C ILE A 278 9.41 -4.34 22.29
N LEU A 279 8.49 -5.09 21.66
CA LEU A 279 8.41 -5.25 20.21
C LEU A 279 8.38 -3.90 19.47
N LEU A 280 7.60 -2.92 19.93
CA LEU A 280 7.57 -1.61 19.29
C LEU A 280 8.96 -0.96 19.23
N LEU A 281 9.76 -1.11 20.30
CA LEU A 281 11.12 -0.58 20.37
C LEU A 281 12.05 -1.21 19.32
N ASN A 282 11.82 -2.46 18.92
CA ASN A 282 12.65 -3.13 17.92
C ASN A 282 12.51 -2.48 16.53
N PHE A 283 11.32 -2.02 16.15
CA PHE A 283 11.12 -1.23 14.93
C PHE A 283 11.92 0.08 14.97
N THR A 284 11.86 0.80 16.09
CA THR A 284 12.60 2.06 16.27
C THR A 284 14.12 1.81 16.32
N ASN A 285 14.54 0.69 16.89
CA ASN A 285 15.94 0.33 17.10
C ASN A 285 16.72 0.13 15.79
N GLY A 286 16.08 -0.37 14.72
CA GLY A 286 16.76 -0.57 13.44
C GLY A 286 17.13 0.73 12.71
N ALA A 287 16.38 1.81 12.93
CA ALA A 287 16.51 3.04 12.16
C ALA A 287 17.63 3.98 12.63
N TRP A 288 18.04 3.91 13.90
CA TRP A 288 18.86 4.99 14.51
C TRP A 288 20.34 4.97 14.12
N THR A 289 20.97 3.80 13.96
CA THR A 289 22.44 3.71 13.84
C THR A 289 23.02 4.57 12.69
N PRO A 290 22.43 4.64 11.48
CA PRO A 290 22.88 5.55 10.42
C PRO A 290 22.78 7.03 10.81
N HIS A 291 21.68 7.45 11.45
CA HIS A 291 21.44 8.83 11.85
C HIS A 291 22.48 9.32 12.89
N PHE A 292 22.80 8.48 13.88
CA PHE A 292 23.85 8.79 14.86
C PHE A 292 25.26 8.83 14.24
N ALA A 293 25.52 8.03 13.20
CA ALA A 293 26.79 8.02 12.49
C ALA A 293 26.97 9.21 11.54
N ALA A 294 25.89 9.73 10.97
CA ALA A 294 25.90 10.90 10.10
C ALA A 294 26.22 12.22 10.84
N LEU A 295 25.80 12.34 12.10
CA LEU A 295 26.12 13.51 12.94
C LEU A 295 27.63 13.57 13.24
N LYS A 296 28.27 14.70 12.90
CA LYS A 296 29.71 14.91 13.12
C LYS A 296 30.05 15.29 14.57
N SER A 297 29.27 16.15 15.21
CA SER A 297 29.52 16.63 16.58
C SER A 297 28.90 15.72 17.65
N ASP A 298 29.62 15.48 18.74
CA ASP A 298 29.10 14.69 19.85
C ASP A 298 27.94 15.40 20.58
N ALA A 299 27.95 16.73 20.67
CA ALA A 299 26.83 17.50 21.23
C ALA A 299 25.49 17.16 20.53
N ALA A 300 25.47 17.12 19.20
CA ALA A 300 24.28 16.74 18.44
C ALA A 300 23.88 15.26 18.67
N ARG A 301 24.85 14.33 18.77
CA ARG A 301 24.58 12.92 19.09
C ARG A 301 23.93 12.75 20.46
N TYR A 302 24.43 13.45 21.49
CA TYR A 302 23.84 13.43 22.83
C TYR A 302 22.45 14.09 22.85
N ALA A 303 22.26 15.22 22.15
CA ALA A 303 20.96 15.87 22.02
C ALA A 303 19.92 14.94 21.34
N LEU A 304 20.30 14.25 20.26
CA LEU A 304 19.48 13.24 19.61
C LEU A 304 19.14 12.08 20.56
N ALA A 305 20.13 11.53 21.29
CA ALA A 305 19.88 10.45 22.26
C ALA A 305 18.88 10.84 23.36
N LEU A 306 18.97 12.07 23.87
CA LEU A 306 18.04 12.60 24.87
C LEU A 306 16.64 12.80 24.29
N ARG A 307 16.52 13.44 23.11
CA ARG A 307 15.24 13.64 22.41
C ARG A 307 14.58 12.29 22.10
N SER A 308 15.32 11.34 21.50
CA SER A 308 14.80 10.01 21.16
C SER A 308 14.40 9.17 22.37
N ARG A 309 15.13 9.26 23.50
CA ARG A 309 14.72 8.63 24.76
C ARG A 309 13.38 9.18 25.25
N ASP A 310 13.24 10.50 25.26
CA ASP A 310 12.05 11.14 25.83
C ASP A 310 10.83 10.96 24.91
N GLU A 311 10.98 10.92 23.58
CA GLU A 311 9.88 10.52 22.69
C GLU A 311 9.49 9.05 22.86
N LEU A 312 10.46 8.12 23.00
CA LEU A 312 10.14 6.72 23.32
C LEU A 312 9.37 6.62 24.63
N TYR A 313 9.77 7.34 25.67
CA TYR A 313 9.03 7.38 26.94
C TYR A 313 7.59 7.92 26.74
N ARG A 314 7.40 9.02 26.00
CA ARG A 314 6.05 9.57 25.71
C ARG A 314 5.16 8.59 24.93
N LEU A 315 5.74 7.75 24.07
CA LEU A 315 5.04 6.70 23.33
C LEU A 315 4.77 5.45 24.20
N LEU A 316 5.68 5.09 25.11
CA LEU A 316 5.57 3.91 25.97
C LEU A 316 4.49 4.04 27.05
N VAL A 317 4.34 5.23 27.65
CA VAL A 317 3.37 5.48 28.74
C VAL A 317 1.94 5.00 28.43
N PRO A 318 1.28 5.42 27.32
CA PRO A 318 -0.06 4.91 26.99
C PRO A 318 -0.08 3.41 26.70
N ILE A 319 0.99 2.84 26.15
CA ILE A 319 1.04 1.44 25.73
C ILE A 319 1.18 0.51 26.94
N VAL A 320 2.09 0.80 27.88
CA VAL A 320 2.27 0.00 29.11
C VAL A 320 0.97 -0.03 29.92
N LEU A 321 0.26 1.11 29.99
CA LEU A 321 -1.06 1.20 30.61
C LEU A 321 -2.10 0.36 29.86
N ALA A 322 -2.24 0.54 28.54
CA ALA A 322 -3.21 -0.19 27.73
C ALA A 322 -3.01 -1.71 27.74
N VAL A 323 -1.76 -2.17 27.61
CA VAL A 323 -1.39 -3.59 27.65
C VAL A 323 -1.70 -4.19 29.02
N THR A 324 -1.43 -3.48 30.12
CA THR A 324 -1.78 -3.97 31.46
C THR A 324 -3.30 -3.99 31.70
N LEU A 325 -4.02 -2.95 31.25
CA LEU A 325 -5.48 -2.90 31.37
C LEU A 325 -6.16 -4.03 30.58
N VAL A 326 -5.74 -4.30 29.35
CA VAL A 326 -6.34 -5.38 28.54
C VAL A 326 -5.88 -6.78 28.97
N ALA A 327 -4.79 -6.91 29.73
CA ALA A 327 -4.19 -8.19 30.09
C ALA A 327 -5.16 -9.23 30.68
N PRO A 328 -6.06 -8.94 31.65
CA PRO A 328 -6.98 -9.92 32.21
C PRO A 328 -8.00 -10.46 31.20
N LEU A 329 -8.27 -9.72 30.11
CA LEU A 329 -9.10 -10.15 29.00
C LEU A 329 -8.27 -10.93 27.97
N ALA A 330 -7.12 -10.37 27.57
CA ALA A 330 -6.21 -10.96 26.60
C ALA A 330 -5.69 -12.34 27.04
N LEU A 331 -5.31 -12.49 28.32
CA LEU A 331 -4.86 -13.76 28.91
C LEU A 331 -5.92 -14.88 28.80
N ARG A 332 -7.22 -14.54 28.84
CA ARG A 332 -8.33 -15.51 28.72
C ARG A 332 -8.71 -15.86 27.28
N ILE A 333 -8.28 -15.05 26.32
CA ILE A 333 -8.47 -15.29 24.88
C ILE A 333 -7.25 -16.04 24.30
N LEU A 334 -6.04 -15.69 24.76
CA LEU A 334 -4.78 -16.19 24.21
C LEU A 334 -4.34 -17.54 24.79
N ALA A 335 -4.84 -17.94 25.95
CA ALA A 335 -4.51 -19.23 26.57
C ALA A 335 -5.73 -19.92 27.20
N PRO A 336 -5.84 -21.26 27.08
CA PRO A 336 -6.95 -22.00 27.66
C PRO A 336 -6.84 -22.05 29.20
N ALA A 337 -7.96 -22.36 29.86
CA ALA A 337 -8.08 -22.36 31.32
C ALA A 337 -7.04 -23.24 32.06
N THR A 338 -6.47 -24.24 31.40
CA THR A 338 -5.38 -25.10 31.91
C THR A 338 -4.11 -24.32 32.28
N PHE A 339 -3.87 -23.14 31.70
CA PHE A 339 -2.76 -22.24 32.04
C PHE A 339 -3.01 -21.41 33.30
N ARG A 340 -4.22 -21.49 33.91
CA ARG A 340 -4.61 -20.69 35.09
C ARG A 340 -4.26 -19.20 34.91
N PRO A 341 -4.91 -18.49 33.94
CA PRO A 341 -4.54 -17.12 33.55
C PRO A 341 -4.80 -16.06 34.63
N ALA A 342 -5.69 -16.33 35.58
CA ALA A 342 -5.94 -15.45 36.73
C ALA A 342 -4.64 -15.20 37.51
N GLY A 343 -4.37 -13.93 37.83
CA GLY A 343 -3.14 -13.53 38.53
C GLY A 343 -1.88 -13.42 37.67
N LEU A 344 -1.89 -13.86 36.39
CA LEU A 344 -0.74 -13.64 35.49
C LEU A 344 -0.56 -12.17 35.09
N THR A 345 -1.54 -11.31 35.36
CA THR A 345 -1.53 -9.86 35.12
C THR A 345 -0.30 -9.16 35.73
N ILE A 346 0.22 -9.62 36.88
CA ILE A 346 1.45 -9.07 37.47
C ILE A 346 2.69 -9.31 36.58
N VAL A 347 2.77 -10.48 35.95
CA VAL A 347 3.88 -10.82 35.03
C VAL A 347 3.77 -9.98 33.76
N VAL A 348 2.56 -9.76 33.24
CA VAL A 348 2.34 -8.88 32.07
C VAL A 348 2.80 -7.45 32.37
N LEU A 349 2.41 -6.88 33.53
CA LEU A 349 2.83 -5.55 33.96
C LEU A 349 4.37 -5.47 34.11
N LEU A 350 4.97 -6.39 34.87
CA LEU A 350 6.42 -6.39 35.11
C LEU A 350 7.24 -6.52 33.82
N VAL A 351 6.82 -7.38 32.88
CA VAL A 351 7.48 -7.49 31.57
C VAL A 351 7.26 -6.23 30.73
N ALA A 352 6.05 -5.65 30.71
CA ALA A 352 5.78 -4.40 30.01
C ALA A 352 6.62 -3.22 30.55
N LEU A 353 6.84 -3.15 31.87
CA LEU A 353 7.68 -2.13 32.52
C LEU A 353 9.15 -2.19 32.08
N THR A 354 9.67 -3.35 31.65
CA THR A 354 11.05 -3.46 31.14
C THR A 354 11.30 -2.59 29.91
N ALA A 355 10.26 -2.21 29.18
CA ALA A 355 10.38 -1.36 27.99
C ALA A 355 11.01 0.02 28.31
N PHE A 356 10.82 0.58 29.51
CA PHE A 356 11.45 1.85 29.91
C PHE A 356 12.98 1.75 30.03
N PRO A 357 13.56 0.85 30.86
CA PRO A 357 15.01 0.66 30.90
C PRO A 357 15.59 0.12 29.58
N VAL A 358 14.85 -0.67 28.80
CA VAL A 358 15.28 -1.07 27.44
C VAL A 358 15.38 0.14 26.51
N ALA A 359 14.42 1.06 26.52
CA ALA A 359 14.50 2.30 25.74
C ALA A 359 15.67 3.21 26.19
N ALA A 360 15.90 3.32 27.50
CA ALA A 360 17.06 4.02 28.05
C ALA A 360 18.39 3.41 27.59
N SER A 361 18.49 2.08 27.67
CA SER A 361 19.65 1.30 27.25
C SER A 361 19.90 1.39 25.73
N GLY A 362 18.84 1.43 24.93
CA GLY A 362 18.93 1.64 23.48
C GLY A 362 19.51 3.02 23.10
N ALA A 363 19.28 4.05 23.91
CA ALA A 363 19.84 5.38 23.69
C ALA A 363 21.32 5.48 24.15
N THR A 364 21.63 5.06 25.38
CA THR A 364 23.01 5.12 25.92
C THR A 364 23.95 4.12 25.25
N GLY A 365 23.47 2.91 24.95
CA GLY A 365 24.24 1.87 24.25
C GLY A 365 24.67 2.28 22.84
N ARG A 366 23.87 3.07 22.13
CA ARG A 366 24.23 3.60 20.80
C ARG A 366 25.35 4.63 20.86
N LEU A 367 25.33 5.54 21.83
CA LEU A 367 26.44 6.47 22.06
C LEU A 367 27.74 5.69 22.32
N LEU A 368 27.71 4.66 23.16
CA LEU A 368 28.87 3.79 23.42
C LEU A 368 29.36 3.05 22.17
N ILE A 369 28.48 2.63 21.26
CA ILE A 369 28.87 2.00 19.98
C ILE A 369 29.55 3.02 19.06
N VAL A 370 28.96 4.21 18.87
CA VAL A 370 29.46 5.25 17.96
C VAL A 370 30.80 5.82 18.46
N GLN A 371 30.96 5.98 19.78
CA GLN A 371 32.24 6.31 20.42
C GLN A 371 33.25 5.14 20.46
N ARG A 372 33.01 4.06 19.70
CA ARG A 372 33.84 2.84 19.59
C ARG A 372 34.10 2.10 20.92
N ARG A 373 33.32 2.35 21.97
CA ARG A 373 33.42 1.71 23.31
C ARG A 373 32.69 0.37 23.42
N GLY A 374 32.65 -0.41 22.32
CA GLY A 374 31.99 -1.73 22.27
C GLY A 374 32.47 -2.72 23.33
N LYS A 375 33.75 -2.66 23.72
CA LYS A 375 34.30 -3.48 24.84
C LYS A 375 33.62 -3.15 26.18
N THR A 376 33.38 -1.86 26.46
CA THR A 376 32.66 -1.43 27.67
C THR A 376 31.21 -1.91 27.65
N LEU A 377 30.54 -1.80 26.50
CA LEU A 377 29.17 -2.29 26.32
C LEU A 377 29.05 -3.80 26.60
N GLY A 378 29.96 -4.62 26.06
CA GLY A 378 29.98 -6.06 26.29
C GLY A 378 30.23 -6.45 27.75
N ILE A 379 31.19 -5.79 28.43
CA ILE A 379 31.45 -6.02 29.86
C ILE A 379 30.22 -5.69 30.72
N VAL A 380 29.61 -4.52 30.48
CA VAL A 380 28.45 -4.07 31.25
C VAL A 380 27.22 -4.96 31.03
N SER A 381 26.99 -5.40 29.79
CA SER A 381 25.93 -6.37 29.48
C SER A 381 26.19 -7.71 30.19
N GLY A 382 27.43 -8.19 30.19
CA GLY A 382 27.84 -9.40 30.91
C GLY A 382 27.61 -9.33 32.42
N VAL A 383 27.94 -8.20 33.06
CA VAL A 383 27.64 -7.98 34.49
C VAL A 383 26.13 -8.01 34.75
N ALA A 384 25.32 -7.34 33.92
CA ALA A 384 23.86 -7.37 34.04
C ALA A 384 23.29 -8.78 33.84
N ALA A 385 23.85 -9.58 32.93
CA ALA A 385 23.45 -10.97 32.70
C ALA A 385 23.79 -11.90 33.88
N VAL A 386 24.97 -11.74 34.51
CA VAL A 386 25.34 -12.49 35.72
C VAL A 386 24.42 -12.13 36.89
N VAL A 387 24.11 -10.84 37.07
CA VAL A 387 23.13 -10.39 38.07
C VAL A 387 21.74 -10.93 37.76
N ASN A 388 21.33 -11.01 36.49
CA ASN A 388 20.04 -11.58 36.09
C ASN A 388 19.90 -13.05 36.52
N VAL A 389 20.93 -13.87 36.28
CA VAL A 389 20.93 -15.28 36.71
C VAL A 389 20.88 -15.37 38.24
N GLY A 390 21.69 -14.59 38.96
CA GLY A 390 21.70 -14.59 40.42
C GLY A 390 20.36 -14.16 41.03
N VAL A 391 19.76 -13.08 40.54
CA VAL A 391 18.47 -12.57 41.03
C VAL A 391 17.31 -13.50 40.64
N ASN A 392 17.36 -14.16 39.47
CA ASN A 392 16.39 -15.22 39.14
C ASN A 392 16.47 -16.37 40.16
N VAL A 393 17.66 -16.93 40.42
CA VAL A 393 17.83 -18.03 41.39
C VAL A 393 17.37 -17.63 42.80
N LEU A 394 17.55 -16.36 43.20
CA LEU A 394 17.09 -15.86 44.50
C LEU A 394 15.58 -15.57 44.57
N LEU A 395 14.93 -15.15 43.48
CA LEU A 395 13.53 -14.72 43.50
C LEU A 395 12.53 -15.74 42.93
N VAL A 396 12.94 -16.65 42.04
CA VAL A 396 12.04 -17.65 41.43
C VAL A 396 11.50 -18.65 42.46
N VAL A 397 12.30 -19.02 43.47
CA VAL A 397 11.86 -19.91 44.55
C VAL A 397 10.81 -19.24 45.47
N PRO A 398 11.03 -18.04 46.06
CA PRO A 398 10.05 -17.42 46.96
C PRO A 398 8.89 -16.69 46.26
N LEU A 399 9.07 -16.16 45.04
CA LEU A 399 8.08 -15.33 44.34
C LEU A 399 7.56 -15.97 43.03
N GLY A 400 7.95 -17.21 42.74
CA GLY A 400 7.53 -17.93 41.56
C GLY A 400 7.91 -17.22 40.25
N ILE A 401 7.05 -17.38 39.24
CA ILE A 401 7.21 -16.74 37.92
C ILE A 401 7.15 -15.20 37.95
N ALA A 402 6.64 -14.59 39.02
CA ALA A 402 6.73 -13.14 39.22
C ALA A 402 8.15 -12.71 39.63
N GLY A 403 8.85 -13.54 40.41
CA GLY A 403 10.26 -13.34 40.76
C GLY A 403 11.18 -13.24 39.53
N ALA A 404 10.92 -14.05 38.50
CA ALA A 404 11.63 -13.96 37.22
C ALA A 404 11.41 -12.63 36.50
N ALA A 405 10.16 -12.16 36.42
CA ALA A 405 9.85 -10.88 35.79
C ALA A 405 10.47 -9.69 36.56
N ILE A 406 10.52 -9.77 37.90
CA ILE A 406 11.26 -8.80 38.74
C ILE A 406 12.76 -8.85 38.44
N ALA A 407 13.35 -10.05 38.37
CA ALA A 407 14.78 -10.23 38.06
C ALA A 407 15.15 -9.58 36.71
N THR A 408 14.34 -9.81 35.67
CA THR A 408 14.52 -9.20 34.34
C THR A 408 14.36 -7.68 34.36
N LEU A 409 13.34 -7.14 35.04
CA LEU A 409 13.16 -5.68 35.20
C LEU A 409 14.34 -5.01 35.93
N LEU A 410 14.80 -5.60 37.04
CA LEU A 410 15.96 -5.11 37.79
C LEU A 410 17.24 -5.17 36.95
N SER A 411 17.43 -6.22 36.14
CA SER A 411 18.64 -6.43 35.35
C SER A 411 18.75 -5.46 34.17
N TYR A 412 17.66 -5.19 33.45
CA TYR A 412 17.66 -4.14 32.43
C TYR A 412 17.79 -2.74 33.04
N SER A 413 17.23 -2.51 34.24
CA SER A 413 17.42 -1.25 34.97
C SER A 413 18.89 -1.03 35.37
N LEU A 414 19.55 -2.09 35.86
CA LEU A 414 20.99 -2.08 36.16
C LEU A 414 21.83 -1.85 34.89
N LEU A 415 21.49 -2.52 33.78
CA LEU A 415 22.16 -2.35 32.48
C LEU A 415 22.14 -0.89 32.02
N ALA A 416 20.95 -0.27 31.99
CA ALA A 416 20.79 1.14 31.62
C ALA A 416 21.56 2.09 32.57
N ALA A 417 21.52 1.83 33.88
CA ALA A 417 22.23 2.62 34.89
C ALA A 417 23.76 2.51 34.77
N LEU A 418 24.29 1.30 34.51
CA LEU A 418 25.73 1.08 34.32
C LEU A 418 26.23 1.69 33.01
N GLN A 419 25.49 1.55 31.91
CA GLN A 419 25.81 2.19 30.63
C GLN A 419 25.87 3.73 30.78
N LEU A 420 24.91 4.33 31.49
CA LEU A 420 24.92 5.77 31.78
C LEU A 420 26.09 6.17 32.69
N ARG A 421 26.40 5.39 33.74
CA ARG A 421 27.52 5.70 34.66
C ARG A 421 28.89 5.69 33.98
N LEU A 422 29.04 4.90 32.91
CA LEU A 422 30.29 4.67 32.15
C LEU A 422 30.33 5.39 30.79
N LEU A 423 29.29 6.17 30.47
CA LEU A 423 29.27 7.13 29.36
C LEU A 423 30.27 8.27 29.68
N PRO A 424 31.14 8.71 28.74
CA PRO A 424 32.23 9.62 29.08
C PRO A 424 31.73 10.97 29.59
N ASP A 425 30.86 11.61 28.79
CA ASP A 425 30.43 12.98 29.00
C ASP A 425 29.08 13.02 29.73
N ARG A 426 28.88 12.10 30.69
CA ARG A 426 27.61 11.89 31.42
C ARG A 426 27.04 13.14 32.08
N ARG A 427 27.83 14.22 32.22
CA ARG A 427 27.37 15.55 32.68
C ARG A 427 26.41 16.22 31.69
N THR A 428 26.52 15.94 30.40
CA THR A 428 25.59 16.42 29.35
C THR A 428 24.26 15.65 29.36
N TRP A 429 24.23 14.44 29.93
CA TRP A 429 23.05 13.59 29.97
C TRP A 429 22.04 14.08 31.02
N ARG A 430 21.08 14.90 30.57
CA ARG A 430 19.99 15.40 31.41
C ARG A 430 18.98 14.29 31.72
N ALA A 431 18.41 14.30 32.93
CA ALA A 431 17.28 13.44 33.30
C ALA A 431 16.05 13.71 32.40
N ALA A 432 15.10 12.78 32.37
CA ALA A 432 13.83 13.01 31.67
C ALA A 432 13.03 14.12 32.38
N PRO A 433 12.24 14.96 31.66
CA PRO A 433 11.48 16.05 32.26
C PRO A 433 10.58 15.59 33.41
N PRO A 434 10.47 16.34 34.53
CA PRO A 434 9.65 15.93 35.68
C PRO A 434 8.21 15.58 35.31
N ARG A 435 7.57 16.35 34.41
CA ARG A 435 6.22 16.06 33.89
C ARG A 435 6.12 14.68 33.22
N LEU A 436 7.18 14.22 32.55
CA LEU A 436 7.24 12.90 31.91
C LEU A 436 7.49 11.79 32.94
N LEU A 437 8.33 12.03 33.96
CA LEU A 437 8.52 11.11 35.08
C LEU A 437 7.22 10.93 35.89
N LEU A 438 6.46 12.01 36.13
CA LEU A 438 5.12 11.94 36.74
C LEU A 438 4.13 11.18 35.85
N ALA A 439 4.16 11.37 34.53
CA ALA A 439 3.30 10.62 33.62
C ALA A 439 3.61 9.11 33.60
N ILE A 440 4.89 8.73 33.64
CA ILE A 440 5.33 7.34 33.84
C ILE A 440 4.79 6.83 35.19
N ALA A 441 5.12 7.49 36.30
CA ALA A 441 4.68 7.06 37.63
C ALA A 441 3.15 6.92 37.74
N GLY A 442 2.39 7.88 37.22
CA GLY A 442 0.93 7.83 37.17
C GLY A 442 0.40 6.65 36.35
N SER A 443 1.01 6.33 35.21
CA SER A 443 0.63 5.15 34.41
C SER A 443 0.94 3.82 35.12
N VAL A 444 2.08 3.71 35.82
CA VAL A 444 2.43 2.52 36.61
C VAL A 444 1.49 2.36 37.81
N THR A 445 1.18 3.44 38.52
CA THR A 445 0.22 3.45 39.63
C THR A 445 -1.17 3.06 39.15
N LEU A 446 -1.68 3.64 38.06
CA LEU A 446 -3.00 3.32 37.52
C LEU A 446 -3.07 1.86 37.02
N ALA A 447 -2.03 1.39 36.32
CA ALA A 447 -1.93 0.00 35.89
C ALA A 447 -1.92 -0.97 37.10
N SER A 448 -1.18 -0.65 38.16
CA SER A 448 -1.11 -1.45 39.39
C SER A 448 -2.43 -1.45 40.15
N LEU A 449 -3.07 -0.29 40.34
CA LEU A 449 -4.39 -0.18 40.97
C LEU A 449 -5.46 -0.93 40.16
N SER A 450 -5.36 -0.96 38.83
CA SER A 450 -6.29 -1.71 37.98
C SER A 450 -6.29 -3.22 38.26
N MET A 451 -5.25 -3.77 38.91
CA MET A 451 -5.16 -5.17 39.29
C MET A 451 -5.91 -5.50 40.58
N LEU A 452 -6.26 -4.49 41.40
CA LEU A 452 -7.07 -4.66 42.61
C LEU A 452 -8.58 -4.80 42.29
N LEU A 453 -8.99 -4.40 41.08
CA LEU A 453 -10.38 -4.53 40.63
C LEU A 453 -10.72 -5.99 40.27
N PRO A 454 -11.96 -6.48 40.44
CA PRO A 454 -12.32 -7.85 40.12
C PRO A 454 -12.06 -8.22 38.65
N GLU A 455 -11.66 -9.47 38.36
CA GLU A 455 -11.54 -9.97 36.97
C GLU A 455 -12.87 -10.57 36.45
N THR A 456 -14.02 -9.95 36.72
CA THR A 456 -15.30 -10.38 36.11
C THR A 456 -15.45 -9.79 34.70
N LEU A 457 -16.33 -10.36 33.87
CA LEU A 457 -16.48 -9.91 32.48
C LEU A 457 -16.82 -8.41 32.36
N PRO A 458 -17.74 -7.81 33.16
CA PRO A 458 -18.00 -6.37 33.11
C PRO A 458 -16.77 -5.51 33.41
N TRP A 459 -15.98 -5.85 34.45
CA TRP A 459 -14.75 -5.14 34.78
C TRP A 459 -13.68 -5.30 33.70
N ASN A 460 -13.57 -6.47 33.08
CA ASN A 460 -12.64 -6.70 31.97
C ASN A 460 -13.04 -5.94 30.70
N LEU A 461 -14.34 -5.79 30.43
CA LEU A 461 -14.84 -4.93 29.34
C LEU A 461 -14.59 -3.45 29.65
N ALA A 462 -14.82 -2.99 30.89
CA ALA A 462 -14.50 -1.62 31.30
C ALA A 462 -13.00 -1.30 31.17
N ARG A 463 -12.12 -2.21 31.62
CA ARG A 463 -10.66 -2.12 31.39
C ARG A 463 -10.32 -2.06 29.89
N ALA A 464 -10.98 -2.85 29.06
CA ALA A 464 -10.74 -2.85 27.61
C ALA A 464 -11.17 -1.53 26.95
N VAL A 465 -12.27 -0.90 27.39
CA VAL A 465 -12.68 0.44 26.94
C VAL A 465 -11.64 1.49 27.35
N LEU A 466 -11.11 1.43 28.57
CA LEU A 466 -10.02 2.31 29.02
C LEU A 466 -8.71 2.07 28.25
N ALA A 467 -8.39 0.82 27.90
CA ALA A 467 -7.26 0.50 27.03
C ALA A 467 -7.44 1.05 25.61
N LEU A 468 -8.66 1.00 25.05
CA LEU A 468 -8.99 1.63 23.77
C LEU A 468 -8.90 3.16 23.84
N ALA A 469 -9.26 3.79 24.96
CA ALA A 469 -9.08 5.23 25.17
C ALA A 469 -7.60 5.67 25.19
N CYS A 470 -6.65 4.74 25.42
CA CYS A 470 -5.21 5.00 25.29
C CYS A 470 -4.74 5.05 23.82
N LEU A 471 -5.51 4.51 22.87
CA LEU A 471 -5.13 4.49 21.44
C LEU A 471 -5.12 5.89 20.81
N PRO A 472 -6.13 6.78 20.99
CA PRO A 472 -6.03 8.18 20.58
C PRO A 472 -4.81 8.91 21.17
N TRP A 473 -4.50 8.68 22.45
CA TRP A 473 -3.32 9.26 23.11
C TRP A 473 -2.02 8.79 22.44
N PHE A 474 -1.87 7.49 22.18
CA PHE A 474 -0.72 6.96 21.42
C PHE A 474 -0.64 7.54 20.01
N LEU A 475 -1.75 7.59 19.26
CA LEU A 475 -1.78 8.08 17.89
C LEU A 475 -1.43 9.59 17.79
N LEU A 476 -1.88 10.39 18.76
CA LEU A 476 -1.47 11.79 18.88
C LEU A 476 0.04 11.91 19.14
N ARG A 477 0.59 11.14 20.09
CA ARG A 477 2.05 11.15 20.34
C ARG A 477 2.87 10.61 19.18
N LEU A 478 2.35 9.67 18.40
CA LEU A 478 2.98 9.20 17.17
C LEU A 478 2.93 10.26 16.05
N ARG A 479 1.89 11.11 16.01
CA ARG A 479 1.82 12.27 15.11
C ARG A 479 2.80 13.36 15.53
N ASP A 480 2.87 13.68 16.82
CA ASP A 480 3.80 14.66 17.38
C ASP A 480 5.26 14.26 17.10
N ALA A 481 5.63 13.02 17.43
CA ALA A 481 6.99 12.49 17.23
C ALA A 481 7.41 12.36 15.76
N ARG A 482 6.45 12.36 14.82
CA ARG A 482 6.73 12.45 13.37
C ARG A 482 6.92 13.88 12.88
N ARG A 483 6.24 14.86 13.51
CA ARG A 483 6.40 16.29 13.19
C ARG A 483 7.75 16.82 13.70
N GLY A 484 8.08 16.56 14.96
CA GLY A 484 9.37 16.93 15.58
C GLY A 484 10.61 16.18 15.05
N ALA A 485 10.47 15.50 13.90
CA ALA A 485 11.53 14.85 13.14
C ALA A 485 11.68 15.42 11.70
N GLY A 486 10.81 16.37 11.28
CA GLY A 486 10.93 17.09 10.03
C GLY A 486 11.60 18.46 10.19
N ASP A 487 11.18 19.22 11.20
CA ASP A 487 11.43 20.67 11.24
C ASP A 487 12.63 21.09 12.11
N ASP A 488 13.37 20.13 12.70
CA ASP A 488 14.39 20.36 13.73
C ASP A 488 15.71 19.62 13.41
N VAL A 489 16.46 20.15 12.44
CA VAL A 489 17.92 19.91 12.35
C VAL A 489 18.61 21.24 12.68
N PRO A 490 19.15 21.42 13.90
CA PRO A 490 19.82 22.67 14.25
C PRO A 490 21.05 22.90 13.37
N THR A 491 20.98 23.89 12.50
CA THR A 491 22.14 24.46 11.79
C THR A 491 23.07 25.16 12.79
N ASP A 492 22.51 25.76 13.82
CA ASP A 492 23.21 26.58 14.80
C ASP A 492 23.70 25.76 16.01
N ILE A 493 24.79 25.01 15.80
CA ILE A 493 25.75 24.67 16.87
C ILE A 493 27.18 24.91 16.37
N ALA A 494 27.49 26.17 16.06
CA ALA A 494 28.86 26.66 16.17
C ALA A 494 29.20 26.87 17.67
N PRO A 495 30.38 26.47 18.15
CA PRO A 495 30.79 26.77 19.53
C PRO A 495 31.19 28.25 19.63
N THR A 496 30.44 29.03 20.40
CA THR A 496 30.76 30.45 20.69
C THR A 496 31.83 30.62 21.77
N ASP A 497 32.09 29.57 22.55
CA ASP A 497 32.81 29.65 23.82
C ASP A 497 34.21 29.02 23.70
N ASP A 498 35.11 29.62 22.91
CA ASP A 498 36.60 29.53 23.04
C ASP A 498 37.33 30.39 21.98
N VAL A 499 37.07 31.70 21.94
CA VAL A 499 37.88 32.68 21.17
C VAL A 499 38.51 33.69 22.14
N PRO A 500 39.85 33.74 22.30
CA PRO A 500 40.51 34.76 23.10
C PRO A 500 40.25 36.17 22.53
N THR A 501 39.85 37.09 23.40
CA THR A 501 39.31 38.42 23.05
C THR A 501 40.32 39.44 22.52
N ASP A 502 41.60 39.07 22.40
CA ASP A 502 42.69 40.02 22.56
C ASP A 502 43.38 40.44 21.23
N ILE A 503 42.89 39.97 20.07
CA ILE A 503 43.47 40.29 18.74
C ILE A 503 42.40 40.54 17.66
N VAL A 504 41.55 41.55 17.86
CA VAL A 504 40.87 42.28 16.76
C VAL A 504 40.88 43.78 17.10
N PRO A 505 41.38 44.67 16.22
CA PRO A 505 41.26 46.11 16.43
C PRO A 505 39.81 46.56 16.39
N THR A 506 39.41 47.39 17.34
CA THR A 506 38.12 48.09 17.32
C THR A 506 38.19 49.30 16.39
N ASP A 507 37.49 49.25 15.25
CA ASP A 507 36.82 50.38 14.58
C ASP A 507 35.86 49.80 13.51
N ASP A 508 34.90 50.62 13.06
CA ASP A 508 33.92 50.33 11.98
C ASP A 508 32.96 49.10 12.12
N VAL A 509 32.04 49.13 13.10
CA VAL A 509 30.59 48.94 12.85
C VAL A 509 29.77 49.77 13.88
N PRO A 510 29.01 50.80 13.47
CA PRO A 510 28.09 51.52 14.35
C PRO A 510 26.85 50.71 14.76
N THR A 511 26.28 51.05 15.91
CA THR A 511 25.18 50.32 16.56
C THR A 511 23.77 50.83 16.22
N ASP A 512 22.78 50.02 16.61
CA ASP A 512 21.49 50.39 17.24
C ASP A 512 20.14 50.09 16.54
N ILE A 513 19.14 49.92 17.42
CA ILE A 513 17.69 49.87 17.24
C ILE A 513 17.08 48.59 16.64
N VAL A 514 16.90 47.61 17.53
CA VAL A 514 15.71 46.73 17.56
C VAL A 514 14.57 47.49 18.26
N PRO A 515 13.31 47.33 17.83
CA PRO A 515 12.17 47.43 18.75
C PRO A 515 11.34 46.13 18.80
N THR A 516 10.86 45.80 19.99
CA THR A 516 9.93 44.69 20.30
C THR A 516 8.53 45.21 20.61
N ASP A 517 7.53 44.46 20.14
CA ASP A 517 6.14 44.34 20.66
C ASP A 517 5.17 45.56 20.72
N ASP A 518 3.90 45.20 20.47
CA ASP A 518 2.63 45.80 20.91
C ASP A 518 2.06 47.15 20.39
N VAL A 519 0.89 46.99 19.72
CA VAL A 519 -0.38 47.77 19.84
C VAL A 519 -0.58 49.07 18.98
N PRO A 520 -1.79 49.31 18.39
CA PRO A 520 -2.08 50.42 17.45
C PRO A 520 -3.11 51.43 18.05
N PRO A 521 -3.88 52.28 17.30
CA PRO A 521 -3.83 52.73 15.89
C PRO A 521 -3.91 54.29 15.71
N ALA A 522 -4.10 54.75 14.45
CA ALA A 522 -4.91 55.90 13.99
C ALA A 522 -4.28 57.23 13.46
N THR A 523 -4.80 57.64 12.29
CA THR A 523 -5.11 59.02 11.79
C THR A 523 -4.03 60.10 11.53
N VAL A 524 -3.77 60.37 10.23
CA VAL A 524 -4.21 61.56 9.43
C VAL A 524 -3.81 62.99 9.90
N PRO A 525 -3.39 63.93 9.01
CA PRO A 525 -2.69 63.85 7.70
C PRO A 525 -1.57 64.94 7.55
N SER A 526 -1.05 65.20 6.34
CA SER A 526 -1.16 66.52 5.63
C SER A 526 -0.17 66.71 4.47
N ASP A 527 -0.58 67.56 3.54
CA ASP A 527 -0.07 67.79 2.18
C ASP A 527 1.36 68.36 2.07
N THR A 528 2.03 68.08 0.94
CA THR A 528 2.37 69.15 -0.03
C THR A 528 2.85 68.62 -1.40
N ALA A 529 2.36 69.26 -2.45
CA ALA A 529 2.83 69.24 -3.85
C ALA A 529 2.78 70.71 -4.35
N PRO A 530 3.09 71.09 -5.61
CA PRO A 530 3.66 70.37 -6.76
C PRO A 530 5.07 70.98 -7.12
N THR A 531 5.72 70.99 -8.30
CA THR A 531 5.35 71.09 -9.74
C THR A 531 6.51 70.66 -10.68
N GLY A 532 6.22 70.38 -11.96
CA GLY A 532 7.22 70.28 -13.04
C GLY A 532 6.76 69.40 -14.24
N THR A 533 6.71 69.95 -15.45
CA THR A 533 6.18 69.29 -16.67
C THR A 533 6.90 69.77 -17.96
N VAL A 534 6.45 69.29 -19.14
CA VAL A 534 6.76 69.71 -20.55
C VAL A 534 7.79 68.79 -21.30
N PRO A 535 7.56 68.41 -22.59
CA PRO A 535 7.72 66.99 -23.02
C PRO A 535 8.29 66.77 -24.46
N SER A 536 7.66 65.87 -25.24
CA SER A 536 7.53 65.77 -26.72
C SER A 536 8.56 65.00 -27.60
N ASP A 537 8.06 63.87 -28.18
CA ASP A 537 7.81 63.65 -29.63
C ASP A 537 8.56 62.62 -30.51
N THR A 538 7.73 61.72 -31.06
CA THR A 538 7.75 61.07 -32.42
C THR A 538 8.72 59.93 -32.80
N ALA A 539 8.14 58.88 -33.42
CA ALA A 539 8.73 57.94 -34.39
C ALA A 539 7.65 57.46 -35.41
N PRO A 540 7.98 57.09 -36.66
CA PRO A 540 7.00 57.00 -37.77
C PRO A 540 6.61 55.58 -38.25
N THR A 541 5.80 55.52 -39.32
CA THR A 541 5.05 54.35 -39.85
C THR A 541 5.56 53.80 -41.21
N GLY A 542 5.13 52.57 -41.58
CA GLY A 542 5.26 51.96 -42.92
C GLY A 542 5.20 50.41 -42.92
N THR A 543 4.04 49.74 -43.09
CA THR A 543 3.35 49.30 -44.35
C THR A 543 3.97 48.06 -45.05
N VAL A 544 3.41 46.83 -44.96
CA VAL A 544 2.40 46.14 -45.85
C VAL A 544 2.66 46.19 -47.37
N PRO A 545 2.15 45.23 -48.21
CA PRO A 545 1.22 44.10 -47.97
C PRO A 545 1.91 42.72 -48.15
N THR A 546 1.31 41.53 -48.39
CA THR A 546 -0.02 40.98 -48.81
C THR A 546 -0.07 39.48 -48.38
N ASP A 547 -1.10 38.63 -48.44
CA ASP A 547 -2.52 38.63 -48.91
C ASP A 547 -3.30 37.47 -48.20
N GLY A 548 -4.57 37.23 -48.52
CA GLY A 548 -5.34 36.01 -48.17
C GLY A 548 -5.94 35.99 -46.75
N ALA A 549 -7.11 36.54 -46.44
CA ALA A 549 -8.47 36.42 -47.00
C ALA A 549 -9.20 35.08 -46.67
N PRO A 550 -10.44 35.09 -46.12
CA PRO A 550 -11.13 36.18 -45.41
C PRO A 550 -11.76 35.76 -44.05
N THR A 551 -11.76 36.67 -43.07
CA THR A 551 -12.48 36.49 -41.80
C THR A 551 -13.95 36.92 -41.88
N GLY A 552 -14.86 36.06 -41.43
CA GLY A 552 -16.25 36.43 -41.15
C GLY A 552 -16.35 37.06 -39.76
N ALA A 553 -16.80 38.31 -39.67
CA ALA A 553 -16.73 39.10 -38.45
C ALA A 553 -17.81 38.75 -37.41
N VAL A 554 -17.47 39.02 -36.14
CA VAL A 554 -18.39 39.06 -35.00
C VAL A 554 -19.55 40.03 -35.27
N ALA A 555 -20.78 39.55 -35.10
CA ALA A 555 -21.94 40.42 -34.90
C ALA A 555 -22.03 40.80 -33.41
N THR A 556 -22.25 42.09 -33.15
CA THR A 556 -22.28 42.69 -31.80
C THR A 556 -23.57 42.41 -31.02
N ILE A 557 -23.56 42.79 -29.74
CA ILE A 557 -24.71 42.68 -28.82
C ILE A 557 -25.72 43.79 -29.14
N ASP A 558 -26.37 43.69 -30.30
CA ASP A 558 -27.46 44.58 -30.76
C ASP A 558 -28.80 43.83 -30.92
N ALA A 559 -28.81 42.51 -30.69
CA ALA A 559 -29.96 41.63 -30.95
C ALA A 559 -30.87 41.38 -29.73
N LEU A 560 -30.62 42.02 -28.57
CA LEU A 560 -31.41 41.86 -27.35
C LEU A 560 -32.03 43.15 -26.79
N GLU A 561 -31.64 44.34 -27.27
CA GLU A 561 -32.34 45.60 -26.93
C GLU A 561 -33.70 45.74 -27.65
N ALA A 562 -34.01 44.85 -28.60
CA ALA A 562 -35.25 44.84 -29.37
C ALA A 562 -36.48 44.26 -28.65
N LEU A 563 -36.37 43.81 -27.39
CA LEU A 563 -37.45 43.09 -26.68
C LEU A 563 -38.03 43.79 -25.44
N PHE A 564 -37.28 44.67 -24.76
CA PHE A 564 -37.77 45.45 -23.61
C PHE A 564 -37.17 46.86 -23.62
N GLY A 565 -37.99 47.86 -23.94
CA GLY A 565 -37.56 49.25 -24.13
C GLY A 565 -37.33 50.04 -22.84
N GLU A 566 -36.75 51.23 -22.99
CA GLU A 566 -36.36 52.14 -21.90
C GLU A 566 -37.54 52.57 -21.00
N GLY A 567 -37.34 52.66 -19.68
CA GLY A 567 -38.33 53.29 -18.79
C GLY A 567 -38.16 53.12 -17.28
N ALA A 568 -37.21 53.84 -16.67
CA ALA A 568 -37.01 53.95 -15.21
C ALA A 568 -36.60 52.62 -14.49
N VAL A 569 -36.09 52.58 -13.25
CA VAL A 569 -36.04 53.56 -12.15
C VAL A 569 -34.63 53.67 -11.56
N ARG A 570 -34.22 54.89 -11.15
CA ARG A 570 -33.00 55.13 -10.36
C ARG A 570 -33.25 54.84 -8.87
N SER A 571 -32.28 54.19 -8.22
CA SER A 571 -32.02 54.24 -6.75
C SER A 571 -33.10 53.68 -5.81
N ILE A 572 -32.73 52.64 -5.05
CA ILE A 572 -32.86 52.59 -3.58
C ILE A 572 -31.77 51.61 -3.04
N ARG A 573 -31.29 51.85 -1.82
CA ARG A 573 -30.29 50.99 -1.14
C ARG A 573 -30.99 49.86 -0.37
N PRO A 574 -30.38 48.67 -0.28
CA PRO A 574 -30.51 47.80 0.88
C PRO A 574 -29.22 47.81 1.71
N GLY A 575 -29.35 48.07 3.01
CA GLY A 575 -28.43 47.53 4.01
C GLY A 575 -29.10 46.33 4.69
N GLU A 576 -28.29 45.45 5.28
CA GLU A 576 -28.70 44.44 6.26
C GLU A 576 -29.89 43.53 5.89
N GLU A 577 -29.62 42.48 5.12
CA GLU A 577 -29.87 41.13 5.64
C GLU A 577 -28.90 40.11 5.00
N SER A 578 -28.26 39.27 5.83
CA SER A 578 -27.15 38.41 5.40
C SER A 578 -27.58 36.96 5.26
N THR A 579 -27.69 36.49 4.01
CA THR A 579 -27.59 35.06 3.68
C THR A 579 -26.56 34.87 2.57
N THR A 580 -25.29 34.72 2.98
CA THR A 580 -24.16 34.57 2.06
C THR A 580 -24.21 33.25 1.30
N VAL A 581 -24.71 33.30 0.06
CA VAL A 581 -24.27 32.36 -0.98
C VAL A 581 -22.85 32.75 -1.35
N THR A 582 -21.86 32.09 -0.73
CA THR A 582 -20.45 32.31 -1.05
C THR A 582 -20.12 31.71 -2.41
N ASP A 583 -19.93 32.57 -3.39
CA ASP A 583 -19.25 32.23 -4.64
C ASP A 583 -17.78 31.91 -4.32
N THR A 584 -17.48 30.62 -4.20
CA THR A 584 -16.13 30.12 -3.95
C THR A 584 -15.51 29.68 -5.26
N ALA A 585 -14.53 30.45 -5.74
CA ALA A 585 -13.57 29.94 -6.71
C ALA A 585 -13.01 28.60 -6.20
N PRO A 586 -12.95 27.54 -7.02
CA PRO A 586 -12.55 26.21 -6.56
C PRO A 586 -11.09 26.21 -6.10
N ASP A 587 -10.79 25.43 -5.05
CA ASP A 587 -9.41 25.20 -4.58
C ASP A 587 -8.53 24.68 -5.73
N VAL A 588 -7.73 25.57 -6.32
CA VAL A 588 -6.76 25.20 -7.35
C VAL A 588 -5.62 24.45 -6.67
N LEU A 589 -5.67 23.12 -6.75
CA LEU A 589 -4.54 22.27 -6.44
C LEU A 589 -3.35 22.72 -7.32
N PRO A 590 -2.18 23.08 -6.73
CA PRO A 590 -1.14 23.83 -7.45
C PRO A 590 -0.46 23.07 -8.60
N ASP A 591 -0.67 21.76 -8.70
CA ASP A 591 -0.13 20.87 -9.74
C ASP A 591 -1.23 20.32 -10.69
N ALA A 592 -2.45 20.87 -10.68
CA ALA A 592 -3.58 20.31 -11.42
C ALA A 592 -3.43 20.43 -12.96
N PRO A 593 -3.65 19.36 -13.74
CA PRO A 593 -3.49 19.39 -15.19
C PRO A 593 -4.58 20.26 -15.86
N GLY A 594 -4.16 21.11 -16.81
CA GLY A 594 -5.05 21.91 -17.65
C GLY A 594 -5.87 21.06 -18.64
N PRO A 595 -6.92 21.63 -19.26
CA PRO A 595 -7.77 20.92 -20.20
C PRO A 595 -6.99 20.39 -21.41
N ARG A 596 -7.40 19.22 -21.91
CA ARG A 596 -6.74 18.50 -23.01
C ARG A 596 -7.73 18.26 -24.15
N ARG A 597 -7.32 18.57 -25.38
CA ARG A 597 -8.13 18.31 -26.58
C ARG A 597 -8.08 16.81 -26.92
N VAL A 598 -9.22 16.18 -27.22
CA VAL A 598 -9.25 14.81 -27.76
C VAL A 598 -9.32 14.90 -29.29
N ILE A 599 -8.40 14.25 -29.99
CA ILE A 599 -8.27 14.33 -31.45
C ILE A 599 -8.15 12.91 -32.02
N SER A 600 -8.93 12.60 -33.05
CA SER A 600 -8.72 11.41 -33.89
C SER A 600 -7.95 11.83 -35.15
N VAL A 601 -6.92 11.07 -35.53
CA VAL A 601 -6.12 11.31 -36.74
C VAL A 601 -6.06 10.03 -37.56
N ASP A 602 -6.40 10.10 -38.84
CA ASP A 602 -6.11 9.03 -39.79
C ASP A 602 -4.62 9.11 -40.18
N LEU A 603 -3.87 8.04 -39.87
CA LEU A 603 -2.44 7.92 -40.13
C LEU A 603 -2.13 7.46 -41.56
N ASP A 604 -3.16 7.23 -42.37
CA ASP A 604 -3.07 6.94 -43.81
C ASP A 604 -3.36 8.21 -44.67
N GLN A 605 -3.63 9.36 -44.03
CA GLN A 605 -3.83 10.70 -44.64
C GLN A 605 -2.76 11.71 -44.18
N ASP A 606 -2.79 12.93 -44.73
CA ASP A 606 -1.94 14.05 -44.28
C ASP A 606 -2.26 14.44 -42.83
N VAL A 607 -1.21 14.76 -42.05
CA VAL A 607 -1.35 15.14 -40.63
C VAL A 607 -2.10 16.48 -40.52
N PRO A 608 -3.22 16.55 -39.76
CA PRO A 608 -3.92 17.81 -39.53
C PRO A 608 -3.10 18.75 -38.64
N GLU A 609 -3.36 20.06 -38.75
CA GLU A 609 -2.70 21.07 -37.91
C GLU A 609 -2.97 20.81 -36.42
N LEU A 610 -1.90 20.57 -35.66
CA LEU A 610 -1.89 20.34 -34.21
C LEU A 610 -1.53 21.62 -33.43
N VAL A 611 -1.98 22.76 -33.96
CA VAL A 611 -1.82 24.12 -33.43
C VAL A 611 -2.50 24.27 -32.07
N ALA A 612 -1.86 25.04 -31.17
CA ALA A 612 -2.43 25.37 -29.86
C ALA A 612 -3.51 26.46 -29.97
N ASP A 613 -4.53 26.43 -29.12
CA ASP A 613 -5.57 27.47 -29.07
C ASP A 613 -5.73 28.08 -27.67
N TYR A 614 -6.58 29.10 -27.55
CA TYR A 614 -6.80 29.84 -26.30
C TYR A 614 -7.37 28.98 -25.14
N ARG A 615 -7.74 27.73 -25.41
CA ARG A 615 -8.34 26.77 -24.48
C ARG A 615 -7.51 25.51 -24.29
N TYR A 616 -6.74 25.08 -25.29
CA TYR A 616 -5.92 23.85 -25.22
C TYR A 616 -4.47 24.09 -25.65
N SER A 617 -3.54 23.74 -24.76
CA SER A 617 -2.09 23.61 -25.06
C SER A 617 -1.63 22.15 -25.19
N THR A 618 -2.50 21.18 -24.90
CA THR A 618 -2.18 19.74 -24.98
C THR A 618 -3.31 18.95 -25.64
N ALA A 619 -2.97 17.82 -26.26
CA ALA A 619 -3.93 16.91 -26.86
C ALA A 619 -3.64 15.44 -26.53
N MET A 620 -4.72 14.66 -26.43
CA MET A 620 -4.66 13.20 -26.55
C MET A 620 -5.05 12.86 -27.99
N VAL A 621 -4.07 12.39 -28.77
CA VAL A 621 -4.26 12.00 -30.16
C VAL A 621 -4.46 10.48 -30.24
N VAL A 622 -5.57 10.05 -30.84
CA VAL A 622 -5.86 8.65 -31.17
C VAL A 622 -5.59 8.44 -32.65
N GLY A 623 -4.65 7.55 -32.97
CA GLY A 623 -4.28 7.23 -34.33
C GLY A 623 -5.15 6.11 -34.88
N TYR A 624 -5.76 6.34 -36.05
CA TYR A 624 -6.53 5.38 -36.82
C TYR A 624 -5.76 4.99 -38.09
N ARG A 625 -6.04 3.80 -38.63
CA ARG A 625 -5.69 3.37 -39.99
C ARG A 625 -6.86 2.57 -40.53
N SER A 626 -7.41 2.93 -41.69
CA SER A 626 -8.57 2.24 -42.28
C SER A 626 -9.72 2.01 -41.26
N ASP A 627 -10.16 3.08 -40.60
CA ASP A 627 -11.18 3.12 -39.53
C ASP A 627 -10.87 2.30 -38.25
N ILE A 628 -9.65 1.79 -38.09
CA ILE A 628 -9.25 0.97 -36.92
C ILE A 628 -8.30 1.77 -36.03
N PRO A 629 -8.56 1.94 -34.72
CA PRO A 629 -7.64 2.61 -33.82
C PRO A 629 -6.40 1.72 -33.57
N VAL A 630 -5.21 2.24 -33.87
CA VAL A 630 -3.93 1.53 -33.72
C VAL A 630 -3.10 2.00 -32.52
N GLY A 631 -3.42 3.17 -31.94
CA GLY A 631 -2.74 3.68 -30.75
C GLY A 631 -3.33 4.99 -30.23
N ALA A 632 -2.85 5.43 -29.07
CA ALA A 632 -3.07 6.79 -28.57
C ALA A 632 -1.78 7.34 -27.93
N VAL A 633 -1.56 8.65 -28.04
CA VAL A 633 -0.42 9.37 -27.46
C VAL A 633 -0.88 10.72 -26.92
N ASP A 634 -0.26 11.17 -25.81
CA ASP A 634 -0.44 12.51 -25.27
C ASP A 634 0.69 13.41 -25.79
N ILE A 635 0.34 14.60 -26.28
CA ILE A 635 1.27 15.59 -26.86
C ILE A 635 0.99 16.99 -26.34
N GLU A 636 2.00 17.85 -26.40
CA GLU A 636 1.81 19.30 -26.44
C GLU A 636 1.39 19.71 -27.86
N LEU A 637 0.54 20.73 -27.98
CA LEU A 637 0.13 21.29 -29.27
C LEU A 637 1.20 22.28 -29.75
N THR A 638 1.52 22.26 -31.05
CA THR A 638 2.62 23.01 -31.65
C THR A 638 2.29 23.45 -33.06
N ASP A 639 2.81 24.62 -33.41
CA ASP A 639 2.58 25.27 -34.71
C ASP A 639 3.64 24.87 -35.75
N ASP A 640 4.67 24.08 -35.36
CA ASP A 640 5.68 23.51 -36.27
C ASP A 640 5.27 22.08 -36.72
N PRO A 641 5.01 21.84 -38.02
CA PRO A 641 4.69 20.52 -38.54
C PRO A 641 5.77 19.45 -38.31
N ALA A 642 7.05 19.83 -38.17
CA ALA A 642 8.15 18.91 -37.91
C ALA A 642 8.11 18.37 -36.48
N ASP A 643 7.79 19.22 -35.50
CA ASP A 643 7.60 18.80 -34.11
C ASP A 643 6.30 18.01 -33.93
N ALA A 644 5.21 18.41 -34.61
CA ALA A 644 3.97 17.63 -34.65
C ALA A 644 4.21 16.21 -35.22
N ALA A 645 4.93 16.10 -36.34
CA ALA A 645 5.31 14.80 -36.93
C ALA A 645 6.31 14.01 -36.06
N ALA A 646 7.14 14.68 -35.25
CA ALA A 646 8.00 14.02 -34.28
C ALA A 646 7.21 13.45 -33.10
N ALA A 647 6.23 14.21 -32.57
CA ALA A 647 5.37 13.80 -31.47
C ALA A 647 4.40 12.66 -31.86
N LEU A 648 3.90 12.64 -33.11
CA LEU A 648 3.07 11.54 -33.64
C LEU A 648 3.86 10.30 -34.06
N ARG A 649 5.20 10.35 -34.10
CA ARG A 649 6.07 9.23 -34.53
C ARG A 649 5.77 7.87 -33.85
N PRO A 650 5.41 7.81 -32.54
CA PRO A 650 5.02 6.54 -31.88
C PRO A 650 3.74 5.92 -32.44
N LEU A 651 2.82 6.73 -33.00
CA LEU A 651 1.61 6.25 -33.69
C LEU A 651 1.93 5.79 -35.12
N PHE A 652 2.74 6.54 -35.87
CA PHE A 652 3.18 6.12 -37.21
C PHE A 652 3.97 4.81 -37.19
N ALA A 653 4.70 4.52 -36.10
CA ALA A 653 5.37 3.25 -35.86
C ALA A 653 4.41 2.08 -35.56
N GLN A 654 3.14 2.32 -35.24
CA GLN A 654 2.13 1.27 -35.13
C GLN A 654 1.71 0.80 -36.54
N GLN A 655 1.91 -0.49 -36.78
CA GLN A 655 1.35 -1.18 -37.93
C GLN A 655 -0.05 -1.69 -37.59
N LEU A 656 -0.92 -1.79 -38.60
CA LEU A 656 -2.13 -2.61 -38.47
C LEU A 656 -1.73 -4.03 -38.04
N PRO A 657 -2.44 -4.68 -37.09
CA PRO A 657 -2.17 -6.06 -36.74
C PRO A 657 -2.22 -6.97 -37.97
N GLU A 658 -1.22 -7.83 -38.15
CA GLU A 658 -1.11 -8.72 -39.32
C GLU A 658 -2.26 -9.77 -39.29
N ARG A 659 -3.40 -9.42 -39.91
CA ARG A 659 -4.67 -10.17 -39.89
C ARG A 659 -4.64 -11.37 -40.83
N ALA A 660 -3.88 -12.40 -40.46
CA ALA A 660 -3.65 -13.60 -41.27
C ALA A 660 -4.91 -14.40 -41.71
N ALA A 661 -6.10 -14.11 -41.16
CA ALA A 661 -7.38 -14.66 -41.62
C ALA A 661 -8.60 -13.73 -41.40
N ASP A 662 -8.45 -12.55 -40.78
CA ASP A 662 -9.57 -11.80 -40.20
C ASP A 662 -10.20 -10.73 -41.13
N ASP A 663 -9.54 -10.37 -42.25
CA ASP A 663 -9.96 -9.25 -43.13
C ASP A 663 -10.98 -9.62 -44.23
N LEU A 664 -11.36 -10.90 -44.36
CA LEU A 664 -12.41 -11.27 -45.32
C LEU A 664 -13.76 -10.67 -44.88
N PRO A 665 -14.47 -9.95 -45.77
CA PRO A 665 -15.77 -9.36 -45.43
C PRO A 665 -16.80 -10.47 -45.17
N VAL A 666 -17.34 -10.49 -43.95
CA VAL A 666 -18.52 -11.29 -43.61
C VAL A 666 -19.71 -10.70 -44.37
N ALA A 667 -20.45 -11.54 -45.10
CA ALA A 667 -21.64 -11.10 -45.82
C ALA A 667 -22.78 -10.77 -44.82
N ASP A 668 -23.66 -9.85 -45.18
CA ASP A 668 -24.77 -9.43 -44.30
C ASP A 668 -25.72 -10.57 -43.92
N ALA A 669 -25.77 -11.65 -44.71
CA ALA A 669 -26.54 -12.87 -44.41
C ALA A 669 -25.88 -13.81 -43.38
N ASP A 670 -24.57 -13.65 -43.12
CA ASP A 670 -23.80 -14.41 -42.13
C ASP A 670 -23.63 -13.63 -40.80
N LEU A 671 -24.07 -12.37 -40.76
CA LEU A 671 -24.05 -11.54 -39.55
C LEU A 671 -25.19 -11.94 -38.58
N PRO A 672 -24.92 -12.06 -37.27
CA PRO A 672 -25.96 -12.39 -36.29
C PRO A 672 -26.89 -11.21 -36.03
N SER A 673 -28.14 -11.49 -35.69
CA SER A 673 -29.10 -10.49 -35.21
C SER A 673 -28.63 -9.86 -33.88
N ILE A 674 -28.72 -8.53 -33.75
CA ILE A 674 -28.26 -7.79 -32.55
C ILE A 674 -29.43 -7.08 -31.86
N THR A 675 -29.59 -7.31 -30.55
CA THR A 675 -30.32 -6.37 -29.68
C THR A 675 -29.35 -5.42 -29.00
N VAL A 676 -29.53 -4.11 -29.16
CA VAL A 676 -28.82 -3.09 -28.37
C VAL A 676 -29.68 -2.70 -27.16
N VAL A 677 -29.18 -2.94 -25.95
CA VAL A 677 -29.84 -2.61 -24.68
C VAL A 677 -29.20 -1.38 -24.05
N VAL A 678 -30.00 -0.35 -23.80
CA VAL A 678 -29.62 0.83 -23.02
C VAL A 678 -30.49 0.90 -21.77
N SER A 679 -29.90 0.98 -20.58
CA SER A 679 -30.64 1.08 -19.31
C SER A 679 -30.51 2.50 -18.76
N THR A 680 -31.60 3.27 -18.78
CA THR A 680 -31.61 4.70 -18.41
C THR A 680 -32.46 4.98 -17.18
N VAL A 681 -32.06 6.00 -16.41
CA VAL A 681 -32.92 6.67 -15.41
C VAL A 681 -33.34 8.07 -15.86
N VAL A 682 -33.12 8.40 -17.13
CA VAL A 682 -33.41 9.69 -17.81
C VAL A 682 -32.78 10.89 -17.07
N GLY A 683 -31.66 10.66 -16.38
CA GLY A 683 -30.92 11.70 -15.65
C GLY A 683 -30.11 12.64 -16.56
N ARG A 684 -29.93 12.27 -17.83
CA ARG A 684 -29.18 13.04 -18.84
C ARG A 684 -29.96 13.07 -20.18
N PRO A 685 -31.07 13.83 -20.26
CA PRO A 685 -31.93 13.83 -21.44
C PRO A 685 -31.27 14.40 -22.70
N THR A 686 -30.15 15.11 -22.59
CA THR A 686 -29.37 15.59 -23.75
C THR A 686 -28.41 14.53 -24.27
N ASP A 687 -27.61 13.90 -23.41
CA ASP A 687 -26.69 12.83 -23.83
C ASP A 687 -27.48 11.61 -24.38
N LEU A 688 -28.63 11.27 -23.76
CA LEU A 688 -29.53 10.23 -24.27
C LEU A 688 -30.08 10.53 -25.68
N ARG A 689 -30.43 11.80 -25.99
CA ARG A 689 -30.83 12.17 -27.37
C ARG A 689 -29.68 11.92 -28.35
N ILE A 690 -28.47 12.38 -28.03
CA ILE A 690 -27.28 12.22 -28.87
C ILE A 690 -26.99 10.72 -29.16
N LEU A 691 -27.19 9.84 -28.17
CA LEU A 691 -27.07 8.39 -28.35
C LEU A 691 -28.16 7.84 -29.30
N LEU A 692 -29.43 8.17 -29.08
CA LEU A 692 -30.51 7.68 -29.95
C LEU A 692 -30.42 8.27 -31.38
N ASP A 693 -29.94 9.50 -31.52
CA ASP A 693 -29.66 10.14 -32.82
C ASP A 693 -28.44 9.52 -33.51
N ALA A 694 -27.55 8.82 -32.79
CA ALA A 694 -26.48 8.02 -33.38
C ALA A 694 -26.99 6.66 -33.89
N PHE A 695 -27.97 6.05 -33.21
CA PHE A 695 -28.57 4.78 -33.65
C PHE A 695 -29.25 4.87 -35.04
N GLU A 696 -29.70 6.05 -35.44
CA GLU A 696 -30.25 6.31 -36.79
C GLU A 696 -29.18 6.36 -37.90
N ARG A 697 -27.88 6.40 -37.55
CA ARG A 697 -26.75 6.35 -38.50
C ARG A 697 -26.00 5.01 -38.52
N LEU A 698 -26.32 4.08 -37.63
CA LEU A 698 -25.64 2.78 -37.57
C LEU A 698 -26.13 1.85 -38.70
N ASP A 699 -25.23 1.52 -39.62
CA ASP A 699 -25.47 0.57 -40.71
C ASP A 699 -25.32 -0.88 -40.22
N TYR A 700 -26.44 -1.59 -40.03
CA TYR A 700 -26.46 -3.01 -39.68
C TYR A 700 -27.74 -3.71 -40.18
N PRO A 701 -27.67 -4.92 -40.75
CA PRO A 701 -28.80 -5.53 -41.47
C PRO A 701 -29.97 -6.03 -40.58
N ASP A 702 -29.69 -6.52 -39.37
CA ASP A 702 -30.70 -7.00 -38.41
C ASP A 702 -30.37 -6.53 -36.99
N VAL A 703 -30.95 -5.39 -36.61
CA VAL A 703 -30.78 -4.76 -35.30
C VAL A 703 -32.11 -4.31 -34.70
N GLU A 704 -32.29 -4.51 -33.39
CA GLU A 704 -33.33 -3.85 -32.60
C GLU A 704 -32.76 -3.06 -31.41
N TYR A 705 -33.28 -1.86 -31.19
CA TYR A 705 -32.90 -1.00 -30.07
C TYR A 705 -33.92 -1.11 -28.94
N VAL A 706 -33.46 -1.47 -27.74
CA VAL A 706 -34.27 -1.64 -26.53
C VAL A 706 -33.81 -0.66 -25.45
N LEU A 707 -34.65 0.33 -25.16
CA LEU A 707 -34.41 1.33 -24.11
C LEU A 707 -35.19 0.96 -22.86
N VAL A 708 -34.49 0.66 -21.77
CA VAL A 708 -35.10 0.25 -20.51
C VAL A 708 -35.19 1.45 -19.57
N ASP A 709 -36.42 1.91 -19.31
CA ASP A 709 -36.73 2.89 -18.28
C ASP A 709 -36.64 2.21 -16.90
N ASN A 710 -35.53 2.46 -16.19
CA ASN A 710 -35.27 1.96 -14.85
C ASN A 710 -35.70 2.94 -13.73
N ARG A 711 -36.57 3.91 -14.02
CA ARG A 711 -37.08 4.87 -13.02
C ARG A 711 -38.17 4.23 -12.15
N VAL A 712 -37.82 4.03 -10.88
CA VAL A 712 -38.73 3.56 -9.82
C VAL A 712 -40.03 4.37 -9.77
N THR A 713 -39.93 5.69 -9.90
CA THR A 713 -41.05 6.65 -9.93
C THR A 713 -40.91 7.58 -11.13
N LEU A 714 -42.01 7.83 -11.84
CA LEU A 714 -42.06 8.83 -12.91
C LEU A 714 -42.27 10.25 -12.34
N PRO A 715 -41.63 11.29 -12.91
CA PRO A 715 -42.02 12.67 -12.68
C PRO A 715 -43.38 12.97 -13.35
N ALA A 716 -44.03 14.07 -12.97
CA ALA A 716 -45.24 14.54 -13.68
C ALA A 716 -44.90 14.97 -15.12
N ASP A 717 -43.82 15.74 -15.28
CA ASP A 717 -43.31 16.21 -16.56
C ASP A 717 -42.33 15.18 -17.16
N ASP A 718 -42.83 14.01 -17.56
CA ASP A 718 -41.98 12.98 -18.16
C ASP A 718 -41.47 13.38 -19.56
N LEU A 719 -40.16 13.59 -19.66
CA LEU A 719 -39.46 13.90 -20.90
C LEU A 719 -39.28 12.67 -21.82
N LEU A 720 -39.34 11.44 -21.29
CA LEU A 720 -39.00 10.23 -22.04
C LEU A 720 -39.88 10.02 -23.29
N PRO A 721 -41.22 10.17 -23.26
CA PRO A 721 -42.05 10.09 -24.46
C PRO A 721 -41.62 11.04 -25.57
N GLY A 722 -41.21 12.27 -25.23
CA GLY A 722 -40.69 13.25 -26.21
C GLY A 722 -39.26 12.98 -26.69
N ILE A 723 -38.49 12.16 -25.96
CA ILE A 723 -37.14 11.71 -26.37
C ILE A 723 -37.22 10.50 -27.31
N VAL A 724 -38.22 9.63 -27.15
CA VAL A 724 -38.39 8.44 -28.03
C VAL A 724 -39.33 8.66 -29.21
N ALA A 725 -40.14 9.72 -29.20
CA ALA A 725 -41.05 10.04 -30.30
C ALA A 725 -40.32 10.13 -31.65
N GLY A 726 -40.81 9.39 -32.65
CA GLY A 726 -40.25 9.32 -34.01
C GLY A 726 -39.09 8.34 -34.20
N ARG A 727 -38.38 7.95 -33.14
CA ARG A 727 -37.17 7.10 -33.23
C ARG A 727 -37.50 5.61 -33.21
N ASN A 728 -36.71 4.79 -33.89
CA ASN A 728 -36.90 3.33 -33.97
C ASN A 728 -36.42 2.58 -32.70
N VAL A 729 -37.08 2.82 -31.56
CA VAL A 729 -36.65 2.33 -30.24
C VAL A 729 -37.81 1.69 -29.47
N ARG A 730 -37.63 0.44 -29.01
CA ARG A 730 -38.59 -0.27 -28.17
C ARG A 730 -38.35 0.06 -26.70
N VAL A 731 -39.25 0.84 -26.09
CA VAL A 731 -39.19 1.13 -24.66
C VAL A 731 -39.71 -0.05 -23.83
N VAL A 732 -38.96 -0.42 -22.79
CA VAL A 732 -39.32 -1.42 -21.77
C VAL A 732 -39.27 -0.74 -20.41
N ARG A 733 -40.19 -1.08 -19.49
CA ARG A 733 -40.25 -0.49 -18.14
C ARG A 733 -39.83 -1.49 -17.07
N GLU A 734 -38.88 -1.10 -16.24
CA GLU A 734 -38.42 -1.88 -15.08
C GLU A 734 -38.37 -0.98 -13.84
N SER A 735 -39.40 -1.02 -13.00
CA SER A 735 -39.49 -0.16 -11.82
C SER A 735 -38.66 -0.63 -10.62
N ARG A 736 -38.06 -1.83 -10.67
CA ARG A 736 -37.18 -2.34 -9.61
C ARG A 736 -35.82 -1.62 -9.71
N PRO A 737 -35.24 -1.13 -8.59
CA PRO A 737 -34.05 -0.28 -8.67
C PRO A 737 -32.75 -1.05 -8.95
N GLY A 738 -31.97 -0.57 -9.91
CA GLY A 738 -30.54 -0.91 -10.08
C GLY A 738 -30.21 -1.40 -11.48
N VAL A 739 -29.05 -0.99 -12.03
CA VAL A 739 -28.70 -1.20 -13.45
C VAL A 739 -28.75 -2.66 -13.89
N SER A 740 -28.40 -3.60 -13.01
CA SER A 740 -28.51 -5.05 -13.26
C SER A 740 -29.94 -5.50 -13.56
N THR A 741 -30.94 -4.86 -12.95
CA THR A 741 -32.36 -5.14 -13.18
C THR A 741 -32.80 -4.63 -14.55
N GLY A 742 -32.43 -3.39 -14.90
CA GLY A 742 -32.71 -2.80 -16.20
C GLY A 742 -32.03 -3.58 -17.34
N ARG A 743 -30.74 -3.94 -17.18
CA ARG A 743 -30.03 -4.80 -18.13
C ARG A 743 -30.68 -6.18 -18.25
N ASN A 744 -31.12 -6.81 -17.15
CA ASN A 744 -31.84 -8.09 -17.21
C ASN A 744 -33.22 -7.98 -17.91
N ALA A 745 -33.99 -6.92 -17.65
CA ALA A 745 -35.26 -6.68 -18.35
C ALA A 745 -35.04 -6.44 -19.86
N GLY A 746 -33.92 -5.80 -20.23
CA GLY A 746 -33.45 -5.72 -21.61
C GLY A 746 -33.11 -7.08 -22.22
N VAL A 747 -32.44 -7.97 -21.49
CA VAL A 747 -32.13 -9.36 -21.92
C VAL A 747 -33.39 -10.22 -22.05
N GLU A 748 -34.37 -10.06 -21.17
CA GLU A 748 -35.66 -10.75 -21.27
C GLU A 748 -36.49 -10.23 -22.45
N ALA A 749 -36.39 -8.93 -22.75
CA ALA A 749 -37.01 -8.32 -23.92
C ALA A 749 -36.29 -8.65 -25.24
N ALA A 750 -35.00 -9.00 -25.22
CA ALA A 750 -34.14 -9.13 -26.39
C ALA A 750 -34.49 -10.31 -27.30
N ARG A 751 -34.50 -10.04 -28.61
CA ARG A 751 -34.77 -11.03 -29.66
C ARG A 751 -33.50 -11.48 -30.38
N GLY A 752 -32.51 -10.61 -30.51
CA GLY A 752 -31.26 -10.87 -31.22
C GLY A 752 -30.42 -11.98 -30.61
N ASP A 753 -29.63 -12.66 -31.42
CA ASP A 753 -28.72 -13.72 -30.98
C ASP A 753 -27.52 -13.19 -30.20
N VAL A 754 -27.17 -11.92 -30.47
CA VAL A 754 -26.23 -11.11 -29.68
C VAL A 754 -27.00 -10.01 -28.96
N VAL A 755 -26.67 -9.77 -27.69
CA VAL A 755 -27.15 -8.63 -26.90
C VAL A 755 -25.96 -7.72 -26.58
N ALA A 756 -25.95 -6.54 -27.18
CA ALA A 756 -24.98 -5.47 -26.92
C ALA A 756 -25.51 -4.52 -25.85
N PHE A 757 -24.63 -3.94 -25.05
CA PHE A 757 -24.94 -2.97 -24.01
C PHE A 757 -24.12 -1.70 -24.19
N THR A 758 -24.79 -0.57 -24.03
CA THR A 758 -24.16 0.73 -23.85
C THR A 758 -25.00 1.58 -22.89
N ASP A 759 -24.39 2.60 -22.28
CA ASP A 759 -25.01 3.43 -21.24
C ASP A 759 -25.48 4.78 -21.82
N ASP A 760 -26.36 5.51 -21.13
CA ASP A 760 -27.06 6.70 -21.67
C ASP A 760 -26.19 7.98 -21.76
N ASP A 761 -24.91 7.90 -21.43
CA ASP A 761 -23.89 8.94 -21.54
C ASP A 761 -22.70 8.59 -22.47
N VAL A 762 -22.95 7.68 -23.40
CA VAL A 762 -21.99 7.16 -24.39
C VAL A 762 -22.30 7.67 -25.79
N ARG A 763 -21.26 7.87 -26.62
CA ARG A 763 -21.36 8.01 -28.08
C ARG A 763 -20.73 6.79 -28.73
N VAL A 764 -21.50 6.07 -29.55
CA VAL A 764 -21.01 4.90 -30.31
C VAL A 764 -20.37 5.33 -31.62
N ASP A 765 -19.36 4.58 -32.07
CA ASP A 765 -18.75 4.74 -33.39
C ASP A 765 -19.69 4.23 -34.51
N GLU A 766 -19.57 4.76 -35.73
CA GLU A 766 -20.46 4.41 -36.85
C GLU A 766 -20.28 2.95 -37.31
N ASN A 767 -19.08 2.37 -37.16
CA ASN A 767 -18.79 0.96 -37.46
C ASN A 767 -19.09 0.01 -36.28
N TRP A 768 -19.47 0.51 -35.09
CA TRP A 768 -19.55 -0.26 -33.83
C TRP A 768 -20.33 -1.58 -33.95
N LEU A 769 -21.52 -1.55 -34.56
CA LEU A 769 -22.32 -2.77 -34.76
C LEU A 769 -21.73 -3.73 -35.79
N ARG A 770 -21.20 -3.23 -36.92
CA ARG A 770 -20.55 -4.10 -37.93
C ARG A 770 -19.34 -4.82 -37.34
N VAL A 771 -18.57 -4.17 -36.46
CA VAL A 771 -17.46 -4.81 -35.74
C VAL A 771 -17.96 -5.89 -34.77
N ILE A 772 -18.99 -5.60 -33.95
CA ILE A 772 -19.59 -6.58 -33.04
C ILE A 772 -20.12 -7.80 -33.81
N GLY A 773 -20.90 -7.58 -34.87
CA GLY A 773 -21.45 -8.64 -35.71
C GLY A 773 -20.36 -9.51 -36.34
N ARG A 774 -19.34 -8.89 -36.97
CA ARG A 774 -18.19 -9.60 -37.55
C ARG A 774 -17.44 -10.42 -36.50
N ARG A 775 -17.29 -9.93 -35.25
CA ARG A 775 -16.64 -10.67 -34.15
C ARG A 775 -17.44 -11.92 -33.75
N PHE A 776 -18.77 -11.85 -33.71
CA PHE A 776 -19.63 -12.98 -33.34
C PHE A 776 -19.93 -13.96 -34.50
N ALA A 777 -19.77 -13.56 -35.75
CA ALA A 777 -19.91 -14.43 -36.92
C ALA A 777 -18.71 -15.40 -37.12
N ARG A 778 -17.53 -15.09 -36.55
CA ARG A 778 -16.29 -15.86 -36.77
C ARG A 778 -16.26 -17.22 -36.07
N ALA A 779 -15.51 -18.14 -36.69
CA ALA A 779 -15.46 -19.56 -36.33
C ALA A 779 -14.75 -19.88 -34.99
N ASP A 780 -14.11 -18.91 -34.31
CA ASP A 780 -13.41 -19.16 -33.04
C ASP A 780 -14.34 -19.26 -31.82
N HIS A 781 -15.64 -18.98 -32.02
CA HIS A 781 -16.73 -19.08 -31.05
C HIS A 781 -16.48 -18.32 -29.74
N VAL A 782 -16.74 -17.02 -29.77
CA VAL A 782 -16.80 -16.16 -28.58
C VAL A 782 -18.21 -16.18 -27.95
N ASP A 783 -18.27 -16.15 -26.62
CA ASP A 783 -19.52 -16.02 -25.84
C ASP A 783 -19.83 -14.57 -25.46
N ALA A 784 -18.77 -13.82 -25.18
CA ALA A 784 -18.79 -12.43 -24.77
C ALA A 784 -17.72 -11.65 -25.54
N MET A 785 -17.92 -10.34 -25.68
CA MET A 785 -16.89 -9.41 -26.11
C MET A 785 -17.00 -8.08 -25.39
N THR A 786 -15.88 -7.36 -25.38
CA THR A 786 -15.74 -5.98 -24.92
C THR A 786 -14.99 -5.17 -25.98
N GLY A 787 -15.24 -3.85 -26.03
CA GLY A 787 -14.60 -2.94 -26.97
C GLY A 787 -13.75 -1.86 -26.31
N LEU A 788 -13.15 -1.00 -27.13
CA LEU A 788 -12.36 0.15 -26.68
C LEU A 788 -13.29 1.26 -26.14
N ILE A 789 -12.90 1.88 -25.03
CA ILE A 789 -13.61 3.01 -24.43
C ILE A 789 -12.65 4.20 -24.38
N LEU A 790 -12.97 5.24 -25.15
CA LEU A 790 -12.23 6.50 -25.23
C LEU A 790 -12.95 7.60 -24.42
N PRO A 791 -12.27 8.70 -24.06
CA PRO A 791 -12.92 9.87 -23.49
C PRO A 791 -13.76 10.60 -24.55
N ALA A 792 -14.92 11.12 -24.15
CA ALA A 792 -15.74 12.02 -24.97
C ALA A 792 -15.34 13.50 -24.83
N GLU A 793 -14.65 13.85 -23.74
CA GLU A 793 -14.15 15.19 -23.38
C GLU A 793 -13.10 15.06 -22.25
N LEU A 794 -12.10 15.95 -22.18
CA LEU A 794 -11.08 16.00 -21.12
C LEU A 794 -10.88 17.45 -20.61
N GLU A 795 -11.97 18.04 -20.13
CA GLU A 795 -12.07 19.47 -19.81
C GLU A 795 -11.61 19.83 -18.39
N THR A 796 -11.44 18.85 -17.51
CA THR A 796 -11.15 19.09 -16.09
C THR A 796 -10.10 18.12 -15.53
N PRO A 797 -9.39 18.51 -14.45
CA PRO A 797 -8.47 17.62 -13.74
C PRO A 797 -9.09 16.29 -13.34
N ALA A 798 -10.37 16.26 -12.96
CA ALA A 798 -11.07 15.03 -12.61
C ALA A 798 -11.24 14.09 -13.81
N GLN A 799 -11.50 14.62 -15.01
CA GLN A 799 -11.59 13.82 -16.23
C GLN A 799 -10.22 13.30 -16.66
N ILE A 800 -9.17 14.12 -16.57
CA ILE A 800 -7.80 13.75 -16.96
C ILE A 800 -7.19 12.73 -15.98
N TRP A 801 -7.35 12.93 -14.66
CA TRP A 801 -6.91 11.94 -13.68
C TRP A 801 -7.68 10.62 -13.79
N PHE A 802 -8.98 10.65 -14.08
CA PHE A 802 -9.73 9.42 -14.37
C PHE A 802 -9.23 8.74 -15.64
N GLU A 803 -9.02 9.49 -16.72
CA GLU A 803 -8.52 8.96 -18.00
C GLU A 803 -7.16 8.27 -17.84
N GLY A 804 -6.17 8.96 -17.27
CA GLY A 804 -4.80 8.42 -17.09
C GLY A 804 -4.67 7.24 -16.11
N TYR A 805 -5.71 6.88 -15.37
CA TYR A 805 -5.67 5.82 -14.34
C TYR A 805 -6.74 4.72 -14.50
N TYR A 806 -7.89 5.04 -15.10
CA TYR A 806 -9.04 4.13 -15.32
C TYR A 806 -9.61 4.19 -16.75
N GLY A 807 -9.67 5.35 -17.39
CA GLY A 807 -10.25 5.50 -18.73
C GLY A 807 -9.54 4.61 -19.74
N GLY A 808 -10.30 3.90 -20.59
CA GLY A 808 -9.78 2.87 -21.50
C GLY A 808 -8.78 1.88 -20.87
N PHE A 809 -8.85 1.67 -19.55
CA PHE A 809 -7.88 0.94 -18.73
C PHE A 809 -6.41 1.34 -18.94
N ALA A 810 -6.14 2.63 -19.16
CA ALA A 810 -4.86 3.27 -19.55
C ALA A 810 -3.57 2.45 -19.35
N GLY A 811 -3.27 2.00 -18.13
CA GLY A 811 -2.07 1.22 -17.81
C GLY A 811 -1.97 -0.19 -18.42
N GLU A 812 -3.02 -0.69 -19.05
CA GLU A 812 -3.06 -1.92 -19.86
C GLU A 812 -3.89 -1.71 -21.16
N ARG A 813 -4.07 -0.45 -21.63
CA ARG A 813 -4.85 -0.10 -22.82
C ARG A 813 -4.33 -0.82 -24.06
N GLN A 814 -5.23 -1.52 -24.76
CA GLN A 814 -4.89 -2.42 -25.86
C GLN A 814 -5.53 -1.94 -27.18
N PHE A 815 -4.76 -2.02 -28.27
CA PHE A 815 -5.17 -1.71 -29.65
C PHE A 815 -5.08 -2.91 -30.59
N VAL A 816 -4.62 -4.07 -30.09
CA VAL A 816 -4.64 -5.36 -30.81
C VAL A 816 -5.81 -6.23 -30.32
N PRO A 817 -6.65 -6.82 -31.20
CA PRO A 817 -7.69 -7.75 -30.79
C PRO A 817 -7.12 -9.00 -30.11
N VAL A 818 -7.76 -9.46 -29.04
CA VAL A 818 -7.31 -10.62 -28.26
C VAL A 818 -8.46 -11.49 -27.80
N ARG A 819 -8.20 -12.80 -27.63
CA ARG A 819 -9.14 -13.76 -27.03
C ARG A 819 -8.69 -14.12 -25.61
N LEU A 820 -9.64 -14.22 -24.69
CA LEU A 820 -9.43 -14.60 -23.30
C LEU A 820 -10.25 -15.84 -22.97
N GLU A 821 -9.61 -16.87 -22.41
CA GLU A 821 -10.29 -18.10 -21.97
C GLU A 821 -9.66 -18.72 -20.71
N ALA A 822 -10.40 -19.63 -20.08
CA ALA A 822 -10.05 -20.27 -18.83
C ALA A 822 -8.80 -21.17 -18.97
N ALA A 823 -7.77 -20.93 -18.16
CA ALA A 823 -6.56 -21.75 -18.17
C ALA A 823 -6.87 -23.17 -17.62
N GLY A 824 -6.71 -24.18 -18.49
CA GLY A 824 -7.04 -25.58 -18.21
C GLY A 824 -5.95 -26.39 -17.49
N ASP A 825 -4.79 -25.79 -17.23
CA ASP A 825 -3.59 -26.45 -16.66
C ASP A 825 -3.62 -26.64 -15.14
N LEU A 826 -4.64 -26.12 -14.46
CA LEU A 826 -4.73 -26.12 -13.00
C LEU A 826 -5.52 -27.32 -12.44
N PRO A 827 -5.09 -27.93 -11.31
CA PRO A 827 -5.76 -29.09 -10.75
C PRO A 827 -7.22 -28.82 -10.33
N GLY A 828 -8.14 -29.66 -10.80
CA GLY A 828 -9.51 -29.83 -10.27
C GLY A 828 -10.21 -28.54 -9.85
N ALA A 829 -10.28 -28.29 -8.54
CA ALA A 829 -10.97 -27.16 -7.93
C ALA A 829 -10.38 -25.76 -8.24
N LEU A 830 -9.20 -25.69 -8.87
CA LEU A 830 -8.56 -24.43 -9.31
C LEU A 830 -8.63 -24.19 -10.83
N ARG A 831 -9.19 -25.11 -11.61
CA ARG A 831 -9.36 -24.97 -13.07
C ARG A 831 -10.19 -23.73 -13.39
N GLY A 832 -9.74 -22.92 -14.36
CA GLY A 832 -10.37 -21.65 -14.71
C GLY A 832 -10.11 -20.47 -13.75
N SER A 833 -9.36 -20.65 -12.66
CA SER A 833 -9.01 -19.54 -11.77
C SER A 833 -7.99 -18.55 -12.34
N LYS A 834 -7.28 -18.94 -13.40
CA LYS A 834 -6.51 -18.04 -14.27
C LYS A 834 -7.17 -18.00 -15.64
N ILE A 835 -6.98 -16.90 -16.36
CA ILE A 835 -7.25 -16.79 -17.79
C ILE A 835 -5.95 -16.60 -18.56
N ARG A 836 -5.93 -17.14 -19.78
CA ARG A 836 -4.89 -16.94 -20.79
C ARG A 836 -5.40 -15.97 -21.84
N VAL A 837 -4.53 -15.07 -22.29
CA VAL A 837 -4.80 -14.10 -23.37
C VAL A 837 -4.04 -14.55 -24.60
N GLU A 838 -4.75 -14.76 -25.70
CA GLU A 838 -4.21 -15.14 -26.99
C GLU A 838 -4.31 -13.96 -27.98
N ASP A 839 -3.28 -13.79 -28.82
CA ASP A 839 -3.34 -12.93 -30.01
C ASP A 839 -4.20 -13.59 -31.11
N PRO A 840 -4.46 -12.92 -32.25
CA PRO A 840 -5.21 -13.51 -33.37
C PRO A 840 -4.52 -14.74 -34.02
N ARG A 841 -3.22 -14.96 -33.76
CA ARG A 841 -2.44 -16.10 -34.23
C ARG A 841 -2.55 -17.31 -33.28
N GLY A 842 -3.19 -17.16 -32.12
CA GLY A 842 -3.27 -18.18 -31.07
C GLY A 842 -2.07 -18.20 -30.11
N THR A 843 -1.18 -17.21 -30.17
CA THR A 843 -0.01 -17.08 -29.29
C THR A 843 -0.44 -16.57 -27.92
N GLU A 844 -0.09 -17.29 -26.85
CA GLU A 844 -0.39 -16.82 -25.48
C GLU A 844 0.51 -15.62 -25.10
N ILE A 845 -0.07 -14.42 -25.09
CA ILE A 845 0.60 -13.15 -24.74
C ILE A 845 0.81 -13.04 -23.22
N LYS A 846 -0.19 -13.46 -22.44
CA LYS A 846 -0.30 -13.11 -21.01
C LYS A 846 -1.19 -14.10 -20.26
N ARG A 847 -0.85 -14.41 -18.99
CA ARG A 847 -1.67 -15.24 -18.10
C ARG A 847 -1.81 -14.62 -16.72
N PHE A 848 -3.04 -14.47 -16.22
CA PHE A 848 -3.31 -13.81 -14.93
C PHE A 848 -4.60 -14.30 -14.24
N PRO A 849 -4.84 -13.97 -12.96
CA PRO A 849 -6.10 -14.27 -12.26
C PRO A 849 -7.36 -13.85 -13.00
N ILE A 850 -8.38 -14.72 -13.03
CA ILE A 850 -9.69 -14.40 -13.65
C ILE A 850 -10.32 -13.11 -13.09
N TYR A 851 -10.14 -12.84 -11.79
CA TYR A 851 -10.64 -11.63 -11.11
C TYR A 851 -9.99 -10.31 -11.57
N GLY A 852 -8.98 -10.37 -12.43
CA GLY A 852 -8.36 -9.19 -13.06
C GLY A 852 -8.94 -8.84 -14.44
N VAL A 853 -9.96 -9.58 -14.93
CA VAL A 853 -10.44 -9.50 -16.32
C VAL A 853 -10.85 -8.09 -16.76
N GLY A 854 -11.31 -7.24 -15.84
CA GLY A 854 -11.72 -5.85 -16.13
C GLY A 854 -10.63 -4.96 -16.73
N ALA A 855 -9.36 -5.37 -16.78
CA ALA A 855 -8.34 -4.70 -17.59
C ALA A 855 -8.65 -4.72 -19.11
N TYR A 856 -9.58 -5.58 -19.55
CA TYR A 856 -9.98 -5.78 -20.94
C TYR A 856 -11.43 -5.33 -21.19
N GLY A 857 -11.87 -4.21 -20.59
CA GLY A 857 -13.20 -3.63 -20.82
C GLY A 857 -14.23 -3.90 -19.71
N ALA A 858 -15.26 -3.05 -19.65
CA ALA A 858 -16.31 -3.04 -18.63
C ALA A 858 -17.55 -2.24 -19.10
N GLY A 859 -18.72 -2.52 -18.53
CA GLY A 859 -19.94 -1.69 -18.53
C GLY A 859 -20.47 -1.17 -19.87
N ALA A 860 -19.89 -0.05 -20.34
CA ALA A 860 -20.42 0.81 -21.39
C ALA A 860 -20.18 0.32 -22.84
N ASN A 861 -19.34 -0.71 -23.02
CA ASN A 861 -19.02 -1.29 -24.32
C ASN A 861 -18.78 -2.80 -24.20
N MET A 862 -19.88 -3.56 -24.10
CA MET A 862 -19.87 -5.01 -23.95
C MET A 862 -21.01 -5.65 -24.73
N ALA A 863 -20.78 -6.83 -25.31
CA ALA A 863 -21.79 -7.60 -26.02
C ALA A 863 -21.65 -9.10 -25.74
N PHE A 864 -22.74 -9.84 -25.78
CA PHE A 864 -22.79 -11.26 -25.40
C PHE A 864 -23.71 -12.04 -26.32
N ARG A 865 -23.45 -13.33 -26.54
CA ARG A 865 -24.50 -14.22 -27.05
C ARG A 865 -25.63 -14.29 -26.03
N ARG A 866 -26.87 -14.17 -26.50
CA ARG A 866 -28.09 -14.31 -25.67
C ARG A 866 -28.10 -15.63 -24.89
N THR A 867 -27.60 -16.71 -25.50
CA THR A 867 -27.42 -18.03 -24.87
C THR A 867 -26.34 -18.06 -23.77
N ALA A 868 -25.29 -17.24 -23.88
CA ALA A 868 -24.26 -17.13 -22.84
C ALA A 868 -24.80 -16.42 -21.59
N LEU A 869 -25.55 -15.32 -21.77
CA LEU A 869 -26.25 -14.64 -20.68
C LEU A 869 -27.29 -15.55 -20.01
N GLN A 870 -28.08 -16.31 -20.79
CA GLN A 870 -29.02 -17.29 -20.25
C GLN A 870 -28.31 -18.38 -19.42
N ARG A 871 -27.15 -18.87 -19.87
CA ARG A 871 -26.33 -19.86 -19.14
C ARG A 871 -25.85 -19.37 -17.77
N VAL A 872 -25.52 -18.08 -17.62
CA VAL A 872 -25.12 -17.48 -16.33
C VAL A 872 -26.25 -16.78 -15.57
N ARG A 873 -27.47 -16.75 -16.14
CA ARG A 873 -28.68 -16.08 -15.60
C ARG A 873 -28.59 -14.55 -15.54
N GLY A 874 -27.88 -13.95 -16.48
CA GLY A 874 -27.74 -12.48 -16.59
C GLY A 874 -26.88 -11.86 -15.49
N PHE A 875 -27.19 -10.62 -15.13
CA PHE A 875 -26.48 -9.82 -14.13
C PHE A 875 -27.10 -10.01 -12.74
N ASP A 876 -26.31 -10.05 -11.65
CA ASP A 876 -26.87 -10.22 -10.30
C ASP A 876 -27.64 -8.96 -9.85
N PRO A 877 -28.96 -9.04 -9.54
CA PRO A 877 -29.75 -7.88 -9.11
C PRO A 877 -29.28 -7.19 -7.82
N ALA A 878 -28.42 -7.84 -7.03
CA ALA A 878 -27.82 -7.27 -5.84
C ALA A 878 -26.43 -6.63 -6.06
N LEU A 879 -25.93 -6.60 -7.29
CA LEU A 879 -24.75 -5.82 -7.71
C LEU A 879 -25.18 -4.63 -8.59
N GLY A 880 -24.24 -3.70 -8.82
CA GLY A 880 -24.42 -2.59 -9.77
C GLY A 880 -24.86 -1.26 -9.18
N THR A 881 -24.79 -0.23 -10.02
CA THR A 881 -25.23 1.13 -9.70
C THR A 881 -26.74 1.15 -9.40
N GLY A 882 -27.16 2.09 -8.55
CA GLY A 882 -28.51 2.12 -7.98
C GLY A 882 -28.75 1.15 -6.81
N THR A 883 -27.90 0.13 -6.64
CA THR A 883 -27.94 -0.79 -5.48
C THR A 883 -26.98 -0.34 -4.37
N PRO A 884 -27.15 -0.82 -3.11
CA PRO A 884 -26.16 -0.62 -2.04
C PRO A 884 -24.74 -1.13 -2.35
N ALA A 885 -24.56 -2.00 -3.35
CA ALA A 885 -23.27 -2.56 -3.76
C ALA A 885 -22.51 -1.69 -4.80
N LEU A 886 -23.16 -0.68 -5.39
CA LEU A 886 -22.58 0.38 -6.25
C LEU A 886 -21.90 -0.05 -7.58
N GLY A 887 -21.56 -1.32 -7.81
CA GLY A 887 -20.92 -1.78 -9.05
C GLY A 887 -20.54 -3.26 -9.06
N GLY A 888 -19.85 -3.70 -10.12
CA GLY A 888 -19.22 -5.03 -10.24
C GLY A 888 -20.11 -6.12 -10.85
N GLU A 889 -21.28 -5.77 -11.35
CA GLU A 889 -22.29 -6.64 -11.97
C GLU A 889 -21.84 -7.22 -13.33
N ASP A 890 -21.16 -6.42 -14.12
CA ASP A 890 -20.63 -6.73 -15.44
C ASP A 890 -19.42 -7.68 -15.32
N LEU A 891 -18.48 -7.34 -14.46
CA LEU A 891 -17.32 -8.16 -14.14
C LEU A 891 -17.72 -9.47 -13.46
N ALA A 892 -18.76 -9.49 -12.62
CA ALA A 892 -19.32 -10.74 -12.09
C ALA A 892 -19.81 -11.66 -13.23
N THR A 893 -20.51 -11.10 -14.21
CA THR A 893 -21.09 -11.83 -15.34
C THR A 893 -20.00 -12.37 -16.27
N ILE A 894 -19.01 -11.53 -16.63
CA ILE A 894 -17.85 -11.93 -17.44
C ILE A 894 -17.02 -13.01 -16.73
N VAL A 895 -16.77 -12.88 -15.42
CA VAL A 895 -16.08 -13.91 -14.62
C VAL A 895 -16.87 -15.22 -14.61
N GLN A 896 -18.20 -15.21 -14.50
CA GLN A 896 -19.02 -16.44 -14.54
C GLN A 896 -18.99 -17.13 -15.92
N ILE A 897 -18.99 -16.38 -17.02
CA ILE A 897 -18.87 -16.95 -18.37
C ILE A 897 -17.51 -17.65 -18.52
N LEU A 898 -16.41 -16.97 -18.19
CA LEU A 898 -15.06 -17.53 -18.25
C LEU A 898 -14.87 -18.71 -17.28
N TRP A 899 -15.44 -18.64 -16.07
CA TRP A 899 -15.38 -19.71 -15.05
C TRP A 899 -16.16 -20.97 -15.44
N THR A 900 -17.24 -20.82 -16.23
CA THR A 900 -17.98 -21.94 -16.83
C THR A 900 -17.37 -22.43 -18.15
N GLY A 901 -16.15 -21.99 -18.48
CA GLY A 901 -15.40 -22.43 -19.67
C GLY A 901 -15.76 -21.72 -20.97
N GLY A 902 -16.50 -20.60 -20.89
CA GLY A 902 -16.78 -19.75 -22.04
C GLY A 902 -15.61 -18.86 -22.46
N ARG A 903 -15.81 -18.12 -23.55
CA ARG A 903 -14.78 -17.28 -24.21
C ARG A 903 -15.15 -15.80 -24.25
N LEU A 904 -14.23 -14.94 -23.85
CA LEU A 904 -14.30 -13.49 -24.01
C LEU A 904 -13.38 -13.06 -25.16
N ALA A 905 -13.80 -12.10 -25.99
CA ALA A 905 -12.89 -11.34 -26.84
C ALA A 905 -12.79 -9.88 -26.39
N PHE A 906 -11.65 -9.25 -26.63
CA PHE A 906 -11.53 -7.80 -26.63
C PHE A 906 -11.24 -7.35 -28.06
N GLU A 907 -12.09 -6.49 -28.60
CA GLU A 907 -12.07 -6.04 -29.99
C GLU A 907 -11.93 -4.52 -30.05
N PRO A 908 -10.71 -3.97 -30.20
CA PRO A 908 -10.45 -2.54 -30.06
C PRO A 908 -11.10 -1.69 -31.15
N ALA A 909 -11.45 -2.29 -32.31
CA ALA A 909 -12.20 -1.61 -33.36
C ALA A 909 -13.68 -1.38 -32.99
N ALA A 910 -14.22 -2.02 -31.96
CA ALA A 910 -15.53 -1.67 -31.42
C ALA A 910 -15.34 -0.46 -30.48
N VAL A 911 -15.33 0.75 -31.03
CA VAL A 911 -15.06 1.99 -30.28
C VAL A 911 -16.34 2.60 -29.71
N VAL A 912 -16.26 3.13 -28.49
CA VAL A 912 -17.21 4.12 -27.96
C VAL A 912 -16.48 5.23 -27.21
N HIS A 913 -17.08 6.42 -27.15
CA HIS A 913 -16.63 7.53 -26.33
C HIS A 913 -17.55 7.74 -25.13
N HIS A 914 -17.01 7.66 -23.91
CA HIS A 914 -17.74 7.81 -22.65
C HIS A 914 -17.43 9.14 -21.96
N ARG A 915 -18.43 9.74 -21.29
CA ARG A 915 -18.30 11.04 -20.60
C ARG A 915 -17.86 10.89 -19.13
N HIS A 916 -16.59 11.17 -18.86
CA HIS A 916 -16.01 11.12 -17.50
C HIS A 916 -16.61 12.19 -16.56
N ARG A 917 -16.53 11.97 -15.24
CA ARG A 917 -17.08 12.90 -14.23
C ARG A 917 -16.27 14.20 -14.19
N ARG A 918 -16.95 15.35 -14.27
CA ARG A 918 -16.30 16.68 -14.37
C ARG A 918 -15.78 17.20 -13.04
N THR A 919 -16.38 16.81 -11.91
CA THR A 919 -16.02 17.33 -10.57
C THR A 919 -15.26 16.30 -9.73
N LEU A 920 -14.35 16.79 -8.87
CA LEU A 920 -13.57 15.93 -7.97
C LEU A 920 -14.45 15.13 -6.97
N PRO A 921 -15.52 15.69 -6.37
CA PRO A 921 -16.40 14.91 -5.49
C PRO A 921 -17.20 13.81 -6.20
N GLU A 922 -17.58 14.01 -7.47
CA GLU A 922 -18.19 12.93 -8.27
C GLU A 922 -17.20 11.80 -8.55
N LEU A 923 -15.96 12.16 -8.90
CA LEU A 923 -14.87 11.20 -9.11
C LEU A 923 -14.58 10.42 -7.82
N GLU A 924 -14.42 11.09 -6.68
CA GLU A 924 -14.24 10.42 -5.39
C GLU A 924 -15.38 9.44 -5.06
N LYS A 925 -16.64 9.84 -5.31
CA LYS A 925 -17.81 8.99 -5.15
C LYS A 925 -17.78 7.77 -6.08
N GLN A 926 -17.37 7.94 -7.34
CA GLN A 926 -17.21 6.84 -8.32
C GLN A 926 -16.12 5.86 -7.88
N LEU A 927 -14.94 6.35 -7.49
CA LEU A 927 -13.81 5.50 -7.07
C LEU A 927 -14.09 4.76 -5.76
N HIS A 928 -14.77 5.38 -4.81
CA HIS A 928 -15.26 4.69 -3.63
C HIS A 928 -16.25 3.58 -3.99
N GLY A 929 -17.15 3.85 -4.94
CA GLY A 929 -18.07 2.88 -5.54
C GLY A 929 -17.34 1.70 -6.19
N TYR A 930 -16.25 1.94 -6.93
CA TYR A 930 -15.45 0.89 -7.56
C TYR A 930 -14.75 -0.01 -6.53
N GLY A 931 -14.09 0.55 -5.51
CA GLY A 931 -13.45 -0.24 -4.46
C GLY A 931 -14.44 -1.09 -3.64
N LEU A 932 -15.64 -0.55 -3.39
CA LEU A 932 -16.73 -1.23 -2.70
C LEU A 932 -17.40 -2.30 -3.59
N GLY A 933 -17.67 -1.97 -4.86
CA GLY A 933 -18.27 -2.85 -5.85
C GLY A 933 -17.38 -4.05 -6.19
N PHE A 934 -16.06 -3.87 -6.28
CA PHE A 934 -15.12 -4.96 -6.51
C PHE A 934 -15.16 -6.01 -5.40
N THR A 935 -15.21 -5.62 -4.13
CA THR A 935 -15.31 -6.59 -3.03
C THR A 935 -16.73 -7.09 -2.78
N ALA A 936 -17.76 -6.35 -3.18
CA ALA A 936 -19.13 -6.84 -3.30
C ALA A 936 -19.24 -7.96 -4.35
N MET A 937 -18.69 -7.75 -5.55
CA MET A 937 -18.58 -8.75 -6.63
C MET A 937 -17.86 -10.01 -6.16
N LEU A 938 -16.69 -9.90 -5.52
CA LEU A 938 -15.98 -11.07 -4.98
C LEU A 938 -16.82 -11.82 -3.92
N THR A 939 -17.61 -11.10 -3.13
CA THR A 939 -18.53 -11.71 -2.15
C THR A 939 -19.69 -12.43 -2.83
N ALA A 940 -20.26 -11.85 -3.88
CA ALA A 940 -21.31 -12.46 -4.68
C ALA A 940 -20.82 -13.76 -5.36
N LEU A 941 -19.66 -13.72 -6.00
CA LEU A 941 -19.02 -14.87 -6.64
C LEU A 941 -18.77 -15.99 -5.63
N VAL A 942 -18.17 -15.70 -4.47
CA VAL A 942 -17.91 -16.70 -3.41
C VAL A 942 -19.19 -17.32 -2.84
N LEU A 943 -20.29 -16.56 -2.78
CA LEU A 943 -21.59 -17.07 -2.32
C LEU A 943 -22.36 -17.84 -3.40
N GLY A 944 -22.09 -17.59 -4.68
CA GLY A 944 -22.61 -18.38 -5.80
C GLY A 944 -21.85 -19.70 -6.02
N ASP A 945 -20.52 -19.67 -5.90
CA ASP A 945 -19.65 -20.85 -6.01
C ASP A 945 -18.46 -20.77 -5.02
N PRO A 946 -18.47 -21.58 -3.94
CA PRO A 946 -17.39 -21.62 -2.95
C PRO A 946 -16.00 -21.97 -3.52
N ARG A 947 -15.90 -22.54 -4.73
CA ARG A 947 -14.59 -22.76 -5.38
C ARG A 947 -13.84 -21.44 -5.64
N HIS A 948 -14.56 -20.32 -5.80
CA HIS A 948 -13.94 -19.00 -5.87
C HIS A 948 -13.16 -18.65 -4.59
N LEU A 949 -13.58 -19.10 -3.41
CA LEU A 949 -12.85 -18.87 -2.15
C LEU A 949 -11.50 -19.58 -2.14
N VAL A 950 -11.45 -20.82 -2.66
CA VAL A 950 -10.21 -21.60 -2.79
C VAL A 950 -9.27 -20.95 -3.81
N ALA A 951 -9.80 -20.51 -4.95
CA ALA A 951 -9.04 -19.76 -5.96
C ALA A 951 -8.49 -18.43 -5.42
N LEU A 952 -9.30 -17.65 -4.68
CA LEU A 952 -8.85 -16.43 -4.03
C LEU A 952 -7.76 -16.73 -2.99
N GLY A 953 -7.98 -17.69 -2.09
CA GLY A 953 -6.99 -18.08 -1.07
C GLY A 953 -5.65 -18.52 -1.67
N TRP A 954 -5.67 -19.29 -2.75
CA TRP A 954 -4.47 -19.70 -3.50
C TRP A 954 -3.75 -18.51 -4.16
N GLN A 955 -4.50 -17.53 -4.64
CA GLN A 955 -3.96 -16.38 -5.39
C GLN A 955 -3.59 -15.20 -4.50
N VAL A 956 -4.14 -15.08 -3.28
CA VAL A 956 -3.86 -14.00 -2.32
C VAL A 956 -2.38 -13.74 -2.10
N PRO A 957 -1.47 -14.73 -1.93
CA PRO A 957 -0.03 -14.46 -1.82
C PRO A 957 0.55 -13.77 -3.05
N SER A 958 0.16 -14.20 -4.26
CA SER A 958 0.60 -13.62 -5.53
C SER A 958 -0.14 -12.33 -5.92
N ALA A 959 -1.32 -12.09 -5.35
CA ALA A 959 -2.10 -10.88 -5.52
C ALA A 959 -1.61 -9.79 -4.56
N ALA A 960 -1.46 -10.09 -3.27
CA ALA A 960 -0.97 -9.16 -2.25
C ALA A 960 0.42 -8.60 -2.57
N GLY A 961 1.35 -9.40 -3.11
CA GLY A 961 2.64 -8.89 -3.57
C GLY A 961 2.53 -7.87 -4.72
N ARG A 962 1.57 -8.06 -5.63
CA ARG A 962 1.33 -7.15 -6.77
C ARG A 962 0.46 -5.95 -6.39
N LEU A 963 -0.51 -6.11 -5.50
CA LEU A 963 -1.32 -5.05 -4.92
C LEU A 963 -0.49 -4.15 -4.00
N ALA A 964 0.42 -4.71 -3.19
CA ALA A 964 1.35 -3.92 -2.39
C ALA A 964 2.34 -3.14 -3.27
N GLY A 965 2.88 -3.78 -4.33
CA GLY A 965 3.71 -3.10 -5.32
C GLY A 965 2.96 -1.96 -6.02
N ARG A 966 1.83 -2.25 -6.66
CA ARG A 966 0.98 -1.25 -7.33
C ARG A 966 0.49 -0.18 -6.35
N ALA A 967 0.15 -0.50 -5.11
CA ALA A 967 -0.25 0.49 -4.09
C ALA A 967 0.92 1.39 -3.66
N VAL A 968 2.14 0.88 -3.55
CA VAL A 968 3.34 1.69 -3.28
C VAL A 968 3.66 2.62 -4.44
N ASP A 969 3.51 2.15 -5.68
CA ASP A 969 3.72 2.98 -6.88
C ASP A 969 2.60 4.04 -7.04
N ARG A 970 1.32 3.66 -6.81
CA ARG A 970 0.15 4.56 -6.70
C ARG A 970 0.35 5.65 -5.63
N LEU A 971 0.79 5.29 -4.42
CA LEU A 971 1.07 6.25 -3.33
C LEU A 971 2.33 7.10 -3.56
N ARG A 972 3.13 6.76 -4.57
CA ARG A 972 4.27 7.56 -5.06
C ARG A 972 3.93 8.41 -6.28
N GLY A 973 2.70 8.36 -6.81
CA GLY A 973 2.26 9.14 -7.96
C GLY A 973 2.92 8.72 -9.29
N ARG A 974 3.53 7.53 -9.36
CA ARG A 974 4.20 7.07 -10.59
C ARG A 974 3.22 6.31 -11.49
N SER A 975 3.14 6.75 -12.75
CA SER A 975 2.46 6.05 -13.84
C SER A 975 3.06 4.64 -14.05
N PRO A 976 2.35 3.68 -14.68
CA PRO A 976 2.89 2.36 -15.00
C PRO A 976 4.19 2.43 -15.81
N LYS A 977 5.03 1.40 -15.64
CA LYS A 977 6.46 1.42 -16.01
C LYS A 977 6.78 1.46 -17.51
N ASP A 978 5.75 1.35 -18.34
CA ASP A 978 5.87 1.15 -19.78
C ASP A 978 5.37 2.37 -20.57
N ALA A 979 4.95 3.45 -19.88
CA ALA A 979 4.65 4.75 -20.46
C ALA A 979 5.94 5.56 -20.72
N PRO A 980 6.12 6.19 -21.91
CA PRO A 980 7.25 7.08 -22.19
C PRO A 980 7.30 8.24 -21.19
N GLN A 981 8.50 8.62 -20.75
CA GLN A 981 8.65 9.49 -19.59
C GLN A 981 8.06 10.91 -19.79
N GLU A 982 8.01 11.40 -21.03
CA GLU A 982 7.37 12.68 -21.41
C GLU A 982 5.85 12.68 -21.16
N THR A 983 5.17 11.54 -21.36
CA THR A 983 3.70 11.43 -21.13
C THR A 983 3.30 11.51 -19.66
N ALA A 984 4.25 11.36 -18.73
CA ALA A 984 3.97 11.39 -17.30
C ALA A 984 3.72 12.83 -16.80
N ASP A 985 4.52 13.80 -17.25
CA ASP A 985 4.45 15.18 -16.77
C ASP A 985 3.18 15.89 -17.24
N LEU A 986 2.75 15.65 -18.49
CA LEU A 986 1.48 16.15 -19.07
C LEU A 986 0.21 15.71 -18.31
N SER A 987 0.31 14.77 -17.36
CA SER A 987 -0.82 14.25 -16.58
C SER A 987 -1.05 14.96 -15.23
N GLY A 988 -0.15 15.86 -14.81
CA GLY A 988 -0.25 16.58 -13.53
C GLY A 988 -0.18 15.71 -12.25
N GLY A 989 0.20 14.44 -12.38
CA GLY A 989 0.37 13.51 -11.26
C GLY A 989 -0.94 13.04 -10.60
N TYR A 990 -1.08 11.73 -10.35
CA TYR A 990 -2.33 11.18 -9.82
C TYR A 990 -2.53 11.46 -8.30
N PRO A 991 -3.63 12.11 -7.87
CA PRO A 991 -3.82 12.49 -6.47
C PRO A 991 -3.95 11.31 -5.50
N LYS A 992 -3.19 11.38 -4.40
CA LYS A 992 -3.15 10.31 -3.37
C LYS A 992 -4.45 10.20 -2.56
N SER A 993 -5.27 11.25 -2.55
CA SER A 993 -6.65 11.26 -2.02
C SER A 993 -7.52 10.24 -2.74
N LEU A 994 -7.52 10.24 -4.08
CA LEU A 994 -8.29 9.32 -4.92
C LEU A 994 -7.95 7.85 -4.62
N VAL A 995 -6.65 7.52 -4.56
CA VAL A 995 -6.17 6.18 -4.17
C VAL A 995 -6.67 5.79 -2.78
N SER A 996 -6.65 6.72 -1.81
CA SER A 996 -7.16 6.49 -0.46
C SER A 996 -8.68 6.26 -0.45
N THR A 997 -9.43 6.99 -1.28
CA THR A 997 -10.89 6.93 -1.37
C THR A 997 -11.38 5.64 -2.06
N GLU A 998 -10.66 5.17 -3.09
CA GLU A 998 -10.78 3.82 -3.68
C GLU A 998 -10.59 2.74 -2.58
N LEU A 999 -9.46 2.79 -1.86
CA LEU A 999 -9.08 1.80 -0.83
C LEU A 999 -10.05 1.75 0.37
N LYS A 1000 -10.70 2.86 0.73
CA LYS A 1000 -11.76 2.91 1.77
C LYS A 1000 -13.02 2.12 1.37
N GLY A 1001 -13.26 1.87 0.08
CA GLY A 1001 -14.42 1.11 -0.40
C GLY A 1001 -14.31 -0.40 -0.11
N PHE A 1002 -13.13 -0.97 -0.31
CA PHE A 1002 -12.85 -2.42 -0.21
C PHE A 1002 -13.39 -3.12 1.06
N PRO A 1003 -13.19 -2.62 2.30
CA PRO A 1003 -13.72 -3.29 3.50
C PRO A 1003 -15.26 -3.28 3.59
N SER A 1004 -15.94 -2.39 2.86
CA SER A 1004 -17.39 -2.20 2.95
C SER A 1004 -18.19 -3.11 2.01
N GLY A 1005 -17.60 -3.58 0.91
CA GLY A 1005 -18.28 -4.35 -0.14
C GLY A 1005 -19.01 -5.62 0.32
N PRO A 1006 -18.46 -6.49 1.18
CA PRO A 1006 -19.16 -7.68 1.65
C PRO A 1006 -20.44 -7.35 2.42
N ALA A 1007 -20.38 -6.33 3.30
CA ALA A 1007 -21.55 -5.83 4.04
C ALA A 1007 -22.51 -5.02 3.14
N ALA A 1008 -22.02 -4.45 2.04
CA ALA A 1008 -22.83 -3.80 1.02
C ALA A 1008 -23.63 -4.81 0.20
N TYR A 1009 -23.00 -5.87 -0.33
CA TYR A 1009 -23.67 -6.94 -1.06
C TYR A 1009 -24.73 -7.65 -0.19
N LEU A 1010 -24.40 -7.99 1.05
CA LEU A 1010 -25.35 -8.62 1.97
C LEU A 1010 -26.54 -7.71 2.35
N ARG A 1011 -26.36 -6.38 2.35
CA ARG A 1011 -27.49 -5.43 2.46
C ARG A 1011 -28.29 -5.39 1.16
N SER A 1012 -27.61 -5.28 0.02
CA SER A 1012 -28.20 -5.24 -1.32
C SER A 1012 -29.11 -6.44 -1.59
N ARG A 1013 -28.63 -7.67 -1.32
CA ARG A 1013 -29.41 -8.90 -1.46
C ARG A 1013 -30.62 -8.96 -0.52
N ARG A 1014 -30.51 -8.39 0.69
CA ARG A 1014 -31.64 -8.26 1.64
C ARG A 1014 -32.67 -7.23 1.21
N SER A 1015 -32.29 -6.15 0.52
CA SER A 1015 -33.24 -5.23 -0.13
C SER A 1015 -33.90 -5.87 -1.34
N TRP A 1016 -33.14 -6.59 -2.19
CA TRP A 1016 -33.69 -7.29 -3.34
C TRP A 1016 -34.79 -8.30 -2.94
N LEU A 1017 -34.50 -9.17 -1.96
CA LEU A 1017 -35.44 -10.15 -1.40
C LEU A 1017 -36.69 -9.51 -0.72
N ARG A 1018 -36.75 -8.19 -0.58
CA ARG A 1018 -37.97 -7.46 -0.17
C ARG A 1018 -38.74 -6.96 -1.40
N VAL A 1019 -38.04 -6.31 -2.34
CA VAL A 1019 -38.60 -5.81 -3.61
C VAL A 1019 -39.27 -6.93 -4.40
N GLU A 1020 -38.59 -8.08 -4.49
CA GLU A 1020 -39.06 -9.32 -5.13
C GLU A 1020 -40.40 -9.77 -4.54
N ARG A 1021 -40.48 -9.94 -3.21
CA ARG A 1021 -41.72 -10.31 -2.49
C ARG A 1021 -42.85 -9.30 -2.60
N THR A 1022 -42.56 -8.02 -2.80
CA THR A 1022 -43.58 -6.99 -3.04
C THR A 1022 -44.07 -6.94 -4.48
N HIS A 1023 -43.30 -7.44 -5.45
CA HIS A 1023 -43.69 -7.53 -6.86
C HIS A 1023 -44.36 -8.87 -7.24
N GLU A 1024 -44.12 -9.95 -6.48
CA GLU A 1024 -44.86 -11.21 -6.64
C GLU A 1024 -46.32 -11.13 -6.14
N ALA A 1025 -46.71 -10.03 -5.47
CA ALA A 1025 -48.11 -9.75 -5.16
C ALA A 1025 -48.86 -9.32 -6.45
N PRO A 1026 -49.97 -9.98 -6.84
CA PRO A 1026 -50.59 -9.75 -8.14
C PRO A 1026 -51.25 -8.37 -8.24
N GLY A 1027 -50.65 -7.46 -9.03
CA GLY A 1027 -51.13 -6.09 -9.22
C GLY A 1027 -50.74 -5.46 -10.55
N ASN A 1028 -51.68 -5.43 -11.50
CA ASN A 1028 -51.75 -4.55 -12.68
C ASN A 1028 -50.49 -4.36 -13.54
N VAL A 1029 -50.30 -5.25 -14.52
CA VAL A 1029 -49.57 -4.90 -15.76
C VAL A 1029 -50.44 -3.95 -16.60
N ALA A 1030 -50.07 -2.67 -16.65
CA ALA A 1030 -50.79 -1.65 -17.41
C ALA A 1030 -50.18 -1.49 -18.82
N THR A 1031 -50.75 -2.16 -19.81
CA THR A 1031 -50.28 -2.10 -21.20
C THR A 1031 -50.68 -0.76 -21.85
N ILE A 1032 -49.76 0.20 -21.91
CA ILE A 1032 -49.96 1.47 -22.65
C ILE A 1032 -49.80 1.19 -24.16
N GLY A 1033 -50.88 0.72 -24.78
CA GLY A 1033 -51.00 0.48 -26.22
C GLY A 1033 -52.06 1.38 -26.84
N GLY A 1034 -51.64 2.43 -27.54
CA GLY A 1034 -52.56 3.35 -28.21
C GLY A 1034 -53.29 2.70 -29.40
N ARG A 1035 -54.62 2.80 -29.42
CA ARG A 1035 -55.43 2.64 -30.64
C ARG A 1035 -56.53 3.69 -30.67
N THR A 1036 -56.38 4.66 -31.56
CA THR A 1036 -57.49 5.48 -32.06
C THR A 1036 -58.53 4.59 -32.72
N ARG A 1037 -59.81 4.99 -32.66
CA ARG A 1037 -60.92 4.35 -33.37
C ARG A 1037 -61.72 5.39 -34.14
N SER A 1038 -61.63 5.28 -35.46
CA SER A 1038 -62.75 5.42 -36.39
C SER A 1038 -62.50 4.40 -37.50
#